data_AF-A0AAU1RIQ5-F1
#
_entry.id   AF-A0AAU1RIQ5-F1
#
_cell.length_a   1.000
_cell.length_b   1.000
_cell.length_c   1.000
_cell.angle_alpha   90.00
_cell.angle_beta   90.00
_cell.angle_gamma   90.00
#
_symmetry.space_group_name_H-M   'P 1'
#
loop_
_entity.id
_entity.type
_entity.pdbx_description
1 polymer ?
#
loop_
_entity_poly.entity_id
_entity_poly.type
_entity_poly.pdbx_seq_one_letter_code
_entity_poly.pdbx_strand_id
1 'polypeptide(L)'
;MDLHIGEGRLLAEAEAALPMVLRQLYSDRLRGGSMTEQDGRRFFLLSDPAGQRIELRLDTAALPQPLVARTFTNTTTDRYVVQLADTLPPEEAGQLLSREVGELLAVRQRSAAEGQAPLEDLLATGAALPAHLELSDADLGRVGEFDYLAGRMNEAGLPAPERQEARDRFSILVDESGLRPGAPADDAQSHAAEAYAADVRLKIVRSRLREEARDAMAELALPVERLHAADAAALAGARAARAARVQAPQALGEFPMPGLRPDGTPVPREELVQTAAEAARQRTDLSSRTLAELRARQAALPAGRHPEFEIMIGGGAALAGRDPDVLLVDARGRWHVDPIEAIVQSADQVRHLRQSGMGDPYQFAGPQERVPLPALQLWEDTAAVRGPLIDGRAELSIGAEGRLIAEIIPADGSPPVKVEVQGSPLLATGIPPEIVPGANRQVPTVREAADVLAESLTAAGTPDAAAARDRLLALPGGEGHAAATLDVLADRQVSEALRASEDTRVESATETLRATAAWEQARAVAPGRVLMGDEVGDGDYDPFVAKDWVIAGVGGAAIANAEIILQANPDARVFMVGKDAPFVLHNDAQYTALRREHDAEYGGDGRLVTFNGRYLGAIGMVTAPDGRVRLEALDSAGESFGIEGDAYLACLGRVSRLPHALDSMEASVRSAGGEVRGELVFDGDRQYLGYRLEFEAQGRQHTVDVTGAASRMLPGNVFSRDVMAQLAVLDGKVAPPESGNVSSGFMATALQGSHLARHRAAERRQDGPATAPAVTSFDGRPPRQQGLSEGPSADGDAAPATRLAGTSAPPAYTTPKEAVHAAEDVTRSFQAWIGTDMGRQLADSDHPRISALREAWQQLPPHDLPEGPGPAAGPYGAVAERADAAVAAAVAAGRFAPEDVKALHSLAQAAGTHSARLSATTQPGTAPGQGTPRLPPATAPTPRVATPPPTAPRRPGLSA
;
A
#
# COMPACT_ATOMS: atom_id res chain seq x y z
N MET A 1 -22.36 -11.06 -1.52
CA MET A 1 -22.82 -9.79 -0.93
C MET A 1 -21.78 -8.77 -1.36
N ASP A 2 -22.12 -7.90 -2.30
CA ASP A 2 -21.16 -7.04 -3.01
C ASP A 2 -20.61 -5.92 -2.12
N LEU A 3 -19.40 -6.12 -1.62
CA LEU A 3 -18.68 -5.19 -0.75
C LEU A 3 -18.50 -3.78 -1.38
N HIS A 4 -18.44 -3.70 -2.71
CA HIS A 4 -18.30 -2.43 -3.44
C HIS A 4 -19.57 -1.56 -3.36
N ILE A 5 -20.76 -2.16 -3.18
CA ILE A 5 -22.01 -1.42 -2.98
C ILE A 5 -22.04 -0.81 -1.56
N GLY A 6 -21.45 -1.49 -0.57
CA GLY A 6 -21.34 -1.01 0.81
C GLY A 6 -20.42 0.21 0.95
N GLU A 7 -19.21 0.15 0.40
CA GLU A 7 -18.25 1.27 0.41
C GLU A 7 -18.83 2.54 -0.24
N GLY A 8 -19.44 2.40 -1.42
CA GLY A 8 -20.04 3.53 -2.14
C GLY A 8 -21.20 4.17 -1.38
N ARG A 9 -22.01 3.37 -0.68
CA ARG A 9 -23.12 3.89 0.14
C ARG A 9 -22.61 4.64 1.38
N LEU A 10 -21.63 4.07 2.10
CA LEU A 10 -21.05 4.71 3.27
C LEU A 10 -20.40 6.05 2.92
N LEU A 11 -19.62 6.11 1.84
CA LEU A 11 -18.98 7.34 1.40
C LEU A 11 -20.02 8.41 1.02
N ALA A 12 -21.08 8.02 0.29
CA ALA A 12 -22.15 8.94 -0.08
C ALA A 12 -22.89 9.50 1.16
N GLU A 13 -23.14 8.67 2.17
CA GLU A 13 -23.75 9.09 3.43
C GLU A 13 -22.83 10.05 4.21
N ALA A 14 -21.53 9.76 4.26
CA ALA A 14 -20.54 10.62 4.88
C ALA A 14 -20.47 12.00 4.19
N GLU A 15 -20.47 12.03 2.86
CA GLU A 15 -20.50 13.26 2.07
C GLU A 15 -21.78 14.08 2.27
N ALA A 16 -22.92 13.42 2.47
CA ALA A 16 -24.19 14.06 2.79
C ALA A 16 -24.22 14.59 4.23
N ALA A 17 -23.61 13.87 5.18
CA ALA A 17 -23.60 14.21 6.60
C ALA A 17 -22.64 15.36 6.94
N LEU A 18 -21.48 15.46 6.26
CA LEU A 18 -20.45 16.45 6.59
C LEU A 18 -20.96 17.90 6.60
N PRO A 19 -21.71 18.41 5.61
CA PRO A 19 -22.25 19.77 5.66
C PRO A 19 -23.16 20.04 6.85
N MET A 20 -23.89 19.03 7.34
CA MET A 20 -24.71 19.15 8.54
C MET A 20 -23.85 19.22 9.80
N VAL A 21 -22.86 18.32 9.93
CA VAL A 21 -21.89 18.31 11.03
C VAL A 21 -21.19 19.67 11.13
N LEU A 22 -20.68 20.19 10.01
CA LEU A 22 -20.01 21.50 9.97
C LEU A 22 -20.92 22.63 10.42
N ARG A 23 -22.17 22.67 9.93
CA ARG A 23 -23.13 23.72 10.27
C ARG A 23 -23.54 23.68 11.74
N GLN A 24 -23.83 22.49 12.25
CA GLN A 24 -24.32 22.30 13.60
C GLN A 24 -23.20 22.50 14.62
N LEU A 25 -22.01 21.92 14.40
CA LEU A 25 -20.97 21.81 15.43
C LEU A 25 -19.80 22.78 15.25
N TYR A 26 -19.54 23.25 14.03
CA TYR A 26 -18.29 23.96 13.74
C TYR A 26 -18.48 25.23 12.91
N SER A 27 -19.69 25.79 12.83
CA SER A 27 -19.99 26.97 11.98
C SER A 27 -19.30 28.26 12.41
N ASP A 28 -18.85 28.33 13.66
CA ASP A 28 -18.00 29.40 14.21
C ASP A 28 -16.53 29.25 13.83
N ARG A 29 -16.08 28.03 13.51
CA ARG A 29 -14.68 27.67 13.21
C ARG A 29 -14.42 27.35 11.74
N LEU A 30 -15.43 26.93 11.00
CA LEU A 30 -15.34 26.53 9.60
C LEU A 30 -16.52 27.10 8.81
N ARG A 31 -16.22 27.63 7.63
CA ARG A 31 -17.16 28.12 6.64
C ARG A 31 -17.02 27.30 5.36
N GLY A 32 -18.06 27.32 4.52
CA GLY A 32 -18.07 26.62 3.24
C GLY A 32 -18.70 25.23 3.33
N GLY A 33 -18.11 24.26 2.61
CA GLY A 33 -18.66 22.91 2.45
C GLY A 33 -19.13 22.62 1.02
N SER A 34 -18.69 23.40 0.03
CA SER A 34 -18.92 23.08 -1.38
C SER A 34 -17.94 21.98 -1.81
N MET A 35 -18.47 20.95 -2.47
CA MET A 35 -17.67 19.91 -3.07
C MET A 35 -17.12 20.38 -4.42
N THR A 36 -15.84 20.11 -4.67
CA THR A 36 -15.17 20.30 -5.96
C THR A 36 -14.52 19.00 -6.40
N GLU A 37 -14.30 18.83 -7.70
CA GLU A 37 -13.58 17.70 -8.25
C GLU A 37 -12.33 18.18 -8.97
N GLN A 38 -11.19 17.59 -8.62
CA GLN A 38 -9.90 17.85 -9.24
C GLN A 38 -9.19 16.52 -9.48
N ASP A 39 -8.79 16.26 -10.73
CA ASP A 39 -8.05 15.06 -11.14
C ASP A 39 -8.73 13.75 -10.69
N GLY A 40 -10.06 13.68 -10.77
CA GLY A 40 -10.87 12.53 -10.35
C GLY A 40 -11.01 12.36 -8.83
N ARG A 41 -10.60 13.36 -8.04
CA ARG A 41 -10.73 13.36 -6.58
C ARG A 41 -11.72 14.43 -6.14
N ARG A 42 -12.60 14.10 -5.20
CA ARG A 42 -13.61 15.01 -4.65
C ARG A 42 -13.16 15.59 -3.31
N PHE A 43 -13.23 16.91 -3.19
CA PHE A 43 -12.80 17.66 -2.01
C PHE A 43 -13.91 18.57 -1.52
N PHE A 44 -14.05 18.69 -0.20
CA PHE A 44 -14.76 19.78 0.42
C PHE A 44 -13.82 20.97 0.57
N LEU A 45 -14.21 22.10 -0.03
CA LEU A 45 -13.52 23.38 0.17
C LEU A 45 -14.12 24.07 1.39
N LEU A 46 -13.28 24.21 2.41
CA LEU A 46 -13.59 24.85 3.67
C LEU A 46 -12.70 26.09 3.83
N SER A 47 -13.12 27.00 4.70
CA SER A 47 -12.27 28.10 5.14
C SER A 47 -12.46 28.40 6.62
N ASP A 48 -11.39 28.82 7.27
CA ASP A 48 -11.47 29.30 8.65
C ASP A 48 -12.01 30.75 8.71
N PRO A 49 -12.23 31.33 9.92
CA PRO A 49 -12.73 32.69 10.04
C PRO A 49 -11.77 33.76 9.49
N ALA A 50 -10.48 33.45 9.35
CA ALA A 50 -9.47 34.32 8.75
C ALA A 50 -9.45 34.23 7.21
N GLY A 51 -10.19 33.28 6.62
CA GLY A 51 -10.26 33.07 5.18
C GLY A 51 -9.19 32.11 4.63
N GLN A 52 -8.43 31.44 5.49
CA GLN A 52 -7.46 30.43 5.07
C GLN A 52 -8.21 29.20 4.56
N ARG A 53 -7.84 28.74 3.36
CA ARG A 53 -8.45 27.60 2.69
C ARG A 53 -8.01 26.29 3.33
N ILE A 54 -8.95 25.39 3.50
CA ILE A 54 -8.76 24.01 3.96
C ILE A 54 -9.39 23.08 2.93
N GLU A 55 -8.68 22.04 2.53
CA GLU A 55 -9.21 21.01 1.65
C GLU A 55 -9.37 19.70 2.43
N LEU A 56 -10.60 19.20 2.49
CA LEU A 56 -10.93 17.96 3.19
C LEU A 56 -11.46 16.94 2.18
N ARG A 57 -10.81 15.78 2.10
CA ARG A 57 -11.32 14.62 1.37
C ARG A 57 -11.90 13.60 2.35
N LEU A 58 -13.04 13.02 1.99
CA LEU A 58 -13.61 11.86 2.68
C LEU A 58 -13.29 10.60 1.88
N ASP A 59 -13.06 9.50 2.59
CA ASP A 59 -12.68 8.22 1.99
C ASP A 59 -13.12 7.04 2.87
N THR A 60 -13.13 5.83 2.29
CA THR A 60 -13.42 4.59 3.01
C THR A 60 -12.31 3.57 2.78
N ALA A 61 -11.89 2.89 3.84
CA ALA A 61 -10.80 1.94 3.78
C ALA A 61 -11.06 0.75 4.72
N ALA A 62 -10.47 -0.40 4.39
CA ALA A 62 -10.28 -1.45 5.38
C ALA A 62 -9.30 -0.90 6.43
N LEU A 63 -9.75 -0.77 7.69
CA LEU A 63 -8.92 -0.29 8.80
C LEU A 63 -8.66 -1.43 9.79
N PRO A 64 -7.47 -1.48 10.41
CA PRO A 64 -7.16 -2.50 11.40
C PRO A 64 -8.03 -2.33 12.65
N GLN A 65 -8.63 -3.40 13.15
CA GLN A 65 -9.44 -3.31 14.35
C GLN A 65 -8.57 -2.93 15.57
N PRO A 66 -9.10 -2.13 16.52
CA PRO A 66 -10.47 -1.62 16.62
C PRO A 66 -10.71 -0.24 15.96
N LEU A 67 -9.85 0.19 15.02
CA LEU A 67 -9.93 1.52 14.41
C LEU A 67 -11.16 1.65 13.50
N VAL A 68 -12.07 2.56 13.84
CA VAL A 68 -13.31 2.82 13.07
C VAL A 68 -13.21 4.03 12.13
N ALA A 69 -12.27 4.93 12.38
CA ALA A 69 -11.94 6.06 11.52
C ALA A 69 -10.52 6.56 11.83
N ARG A 70 -9.91 7.26 10.86
CA ARG A 70 -8.63 7.96 11.03
C ARG A 70 -8.56 9.22 10.19
N THR A 71 -7.84 10.22 10.69
CA THR A 71 -7.54 11.45 9.97
C THR A 71 -6.06 11.54 9.58
N PHE A 72 -5.78 11.68 8.29
CA PHE A 72 -4.48 12.13 7.80
C PHE A 72 -4.43 13.66 7.79
N THR A 73 -3.37 14.20 8.36
CA THR A 73 -3.20 15.64 8.60
C THR A 73 -2.00 16.17 7.84
N ASN A 74 -2.20 17.24 7.07
CA ASN A 74 -1.13 17.95 6.40
C ASN A 74 -1.29 19.46 6.63
N THR A 75 -0.78 19.90 7.77
CA THR A 75 -0.81 21.31 8.20
C THR A 75 0.15 22.19 7.39
N THR A 76 1.10 21.60 6.66
CA THR A 76 2.00 22.32 5.73
C THR A 76 1.24 22.86 4.51
N THR A 77 0.19 22.16 4.07
CA THR A 77 -0.63 22.55 2.89
C THR A 77 -2.12 22.72 3.18
N ASP A 78 -2.54 22.61 4.44
CA ASP A 78 -3.95 22.58 4.89
C ASP A 78 -4.82 21.57 4.13
N ARG A 79 -4.26 20.39 3.87
CA ARG A 79 -4.94 19.26 3.24
C ARG A 79 -5.17 18.14 4.24
N TYR A 80 -6.36 17.56 4.22
CA TYR A 80 -6.76 16.54 5.18
C TYR A 80 -7.55 15.43 4.50
N VAL A 81 -7.41 14.21 5.00
CA VAL A 81 -8.19 13.06 4.56
C VAL A 81 -8.77 12.35 5.76
N VAL A 82 -10.10 12.26 5.82
CA VAL A 82 -10.80 11.45 6.81
C VAL A 82 -11.19 10.12 6.18
N GLN A 83 -10.69 9.03 6.75
CA GLN A 83 -11.02 7.68 6.33
C GLN A 83 -11.92 7.02 7.35
N LEU A 84 -13.07 6.52 6.90
CA LEU A 84 -13.97 5.68 7.68
C LEU A 84 -13.70 4.20 7.38
N ALA A 85 -13.83 3.34 8.40
CA ALA A 85 -13.77 1.90 8.19
C ALA A 85 -14.90 1.48 7.23
N ASP A 86 -14.56 0.70 6.20
CA ASP A 86 -15.54 0.23 5.21
C ASP A 86 -16.60 -0.74 5.79
N THR A 87 -16.37 -1.26 6.99
CA THR A 87 -17.32 -2.05 7.77
C THR A 87 -18.27 -1.19 8.62
N LEU A 88 -18.14 0.13 8.60
CA LEU A 88 -18.96 1.03 9.40
C LEU A 88 -20.42 1.07 8.88
N PRO A 89 -21.43 0.99 9.76
CA PRO A 89 -22.81 1.28 9.36
C PRO A 89 -22.95 2.73 8.85
N PRO A 90 -23.55 2.98 7.68
CA PRO A 90 -23.67 4.33 7.11
C PRO A 90 -24.27 5.37 8.06
N GLU A 91 -25.25 4.97 8.87
CA GLU A 91 -25.92 5.82 9.86
C GLU A 91 -24.97 6.39 10.94
N GLU A 92 -23.81 5.76 11.18
CA GLU A 92 -22.81 6.22 12.14
C GLU A 92 -21.83 7.25 11.54
N ALA A 93 -21.89 7.50 10.22
CA ALA A 93 -20.96 8.38 9.53
C ALA A 93 -20.96 9.80 10.13
N GLY A 94 -22.14 10.35 10.44
CA GLY A 94 -22.25 11.70 11.04
C GLY A 94 -21.57 11.81 12.41
N GLN A 95 -21.71 10.78 13.25
CA GLN A 95 -21.05 10.71 14.56
C GLN A 95 -19.53 10.67 14.39
N LEU A 96 -19.00 9.77 13.56
CA LEU A 96 -17.55 9.70 13.37
C LEU A 96 -16.99 10.94 12.68
N LEU A 97 -17.68 11.54 11.71
CA LEU A 97 -17.26 12.80 11.11
C LEU A 97 -17.19 13.93 12.14
N SER A 98 -18.09 13.97 13.12
CA SER A 98 -18.02 14.97 14.19
C SER A 98 -16.73 14.82 15.01
N ARG A 99 -16.29 13.59 15.25
CA ARG A 99 -15.03 13.27 15.94
C ARG A 99 -13.83 13.68 15.11
N GLU A 100 -13.75 13.22 13.87
CA GLU A 100 -12.58 13.42 13.00
C GLU A 100 -12.41 14.90 12.60
N VAL A 101 -13.50 15.65 12.39
CA VAL A 101 -13.41 17.10 12.16
C VAL A 101 -12.99 17.86 13.43
N GLY A 102 -13.42 17.40 14.61
CA GLY A 102 -12.97 17.96 15.89
C GLY A 102 -11.48 17.77 16.10
N GLU A 103 -10.98 16.57 15.82
CA GLU A 103 -9.55 16.25 15.87
C GLU A 103 -8.74 17.06 14.85
N LEU A 104 -9.22 17.17 13.60
CA LEU A 104 -8.60 18.00 12.56
C LEU A 104 -8.43 19.45 13.04
N LEU A 105 -9.47 20.04 13.63
CA LEU A 105 -9.45 21.40 14.14
C LEU A 105 -8.50 21.55 15.34
N ALA A 106 -8.39 20.53 16.19
CA ALA A 106 -7.44 20.49 17.30
C ALA A 106 -6.00 20.46 16.79
N VAL A 107 -5.68 19.54 15.88
CA VAL A 107 -4.35 19.43 15.25
C VAL A 107 -3.96 20.75 14.60
N ARG A 108 -4.86 21.36 13.83
CA ARG A 108 -4.59 22.63 13.15
C ARG A 108 -4.33 23.77 14.14
N GLN A 109 -5.11 23.85 15.21
CA GLN A 109 -4.92 24.86 16.25
C GLN A 109 -3.60 24.67 17.00
N ARG A 110 -3.24 23.43 17.33
CA ARG A 110 -1.96 23.08 17.95
C ARG A 110 -0.79 23.46 17.05
N SER A 111 -0.86 23.07 15.77
CA SER A 111 0.15 23.37 14.75
C SER A 111 0.37 24.87 14.60
N ALA A 112 -0.71 25.66 14.51
CA ALA A 112 -0.62 27.13 14.42
C ALA A 112 -0.07 27.81 15.69
N ALA A 113 -0.17 27.15 16.85
CA ALA A 113 0.38 27.62 18.11
C ALA A 113 1.78 27.07 18.41
N GLU A 114 2.38 26.30 17.49
CA GLU A 114 3.63 25.56 17.70
C GLU A 114 3.58 24.68 18.97
N GLY A 115 2.39 24.17 19.30
CA GLY A 115 2.15 23.38 20.49
C GLY A 115 2.69 21.94 20.37
N GLN A 116 3.14 21.39 21.49
CA GLN A 116 3.54 19.98 21.59
C GLN A 116 2.31 19.08 21.55
N ALA A 117 2.41 17.93 20.86
CA ALA A 117 1.37 16.91 20.92
C ALA A 117 1.38 16.26 22.31
N PRO A 118 0.23 16.14 23.00
CA PRO A 118 0.15 15.33 24.20
C PRO A 118 0.53 13.89 23.88
N LEU A 119 1.43 13.31 24.68
CA LEU A 119 1.89 11.94 24.49
C LEU A 119 0.83 10.91 24.91
N GLU A 120 -0.13 11.25 25.76
CA GLU A 120 -1.13 10.32 26.27
C GLU A 120 -2.51 10.95 26.20
N ASP A 121 -3.51 10.15 25.88
CA ASP A 121 -4.92 10.57 25.88
C ASP A 121 -5.42 10.64 27.32
N LEU A 122 -5.97 11.80 27.70
CA LEU A 122 -6.56 12.00 29.01
C LEU A 122 -7.83 11.14 29.18
N LEU A 123 -8.56 10.87 28.10
CA LEU A 123 -9.79 10.08 28.11
C LEU A 123 -9.57 8.56 27.95
N ALA A 124 -8.34 8.08 28.19
CA ALA A 124 -8.09 6.65 28.32
C ALA A 124 -8.88 6.03 29.51
N THR A 125 -9.32 4.79 29.36
CA THR A 125 -10.04 4.06 30.42
C THR A 125 -9.14 3.63 31.58
N GLY A 126 -9.73 3.39 32.75
CA GLY A 126 -9.00 2.94 33.95
C GLY A 126 -8.51 4.05 34.86
N ALA A 127 -7.69 3.66 35.84
CA ALA A 127 -7.28 4.52 36.97
C ALA A 127 -6.06 5.41 36.69
N ALA A 128 -5.31 5.13 35.62
CA ALA A 128 -4.11 5.89 35.29
C ALA A 128 -4.47 7.27 34.71
N LEU A 129 -3.84 8.32 35.25
CA LEU A 129 -3.90 9.67 34.69
C LEU A 129 -2.54 10.02 34.08
N PRO A 130 -2.53 10.74 32.94
CA PRO A 130 -1.28 11.21 32.34
C PRO A 130 -0.59 12.22 33.25
N ALA A 131 0.73 12.36 33.08
CA ALA A 131 1.53 13.34 33.82
C ALA A 131 1.06 14.78 33.56
N HIS A 132 0.56 15.07 32.36
CA HIS A 132 -0.02 16.34 31.96
C HIS A 132 -1.53 16.19 31.76
N LEU A 133 -2.32 16.93 32.54
CA LEU A 133 -3.77 16.86 32.54
C LEU A 133 -4.37 17.75 31.43
N GLU A 134 -4.03 17.47 30.18
CA GLU A 134 -4.51 18.17 29.00
C GLU A 134 -5.20 17.19 28.04
N LEU A 135 -6.21 17.66 27.31
CA LEU A 135 -6.89 16.84 26.29
C LEU A 135 -5.99 16.72 25.07
N SER A 136 -5.80 15.50 24.56
CA SER A 136 -5.16 15.26 23.28
C SER A 136 -5.99 15.77 22.10
N ASP A 137 -5.40 15.79 20.91
CA ASP A 137 -6.14 16.09 19.68
C ASP A 137 -7.31 15.10 19.46
N ALA A 138 -7.10 13.82 19.79
CA ALA A 138 -8.12 12.79 19.71
C ALA A 138 -9.21 12.96 20.78
N ASP A 139 -8.84 13.38 22.01
CA ASP A 139 -9.79 13.72 23.07
C ASP A 139 -10.67 14.92 22.68
N LEU A 140 -10.10 15.91 21.99
CA LEU A 140 -10.84 17.05 21.47
C LEU A 140 -11.78 16.63 20.32
N GLY A 141 -11.40 15.63 19.52
CA GLY A 141 -12.32 14.95 18.62
C GLY A 141 -13.48 14.30 19.38
N ARG A 142 -13.19 13.60 20.49
CA ARG A 142 -14.21 12.96 21.34
C ARG A 142 -15.23 13.95 21.92
N VAL A 143 -14.80 15.16 22.24
CA VAL A 143 -15.70 16.26 22.64
C VAL A 143 -16.73 16.56 21.54
N GLY A 144 -16.30 16.61 20.28
CA GLY A 144 -17.19 16.81 19.13
C GLY A 144 -18.23 15.70 18.98
N GLU A 145 -17.86 14.47 19.32
CA GLU A 145 -18.76 13.31 19.31
C GLU A 145 -19.83 13.39 20.40
N PHE A 146 -19.47 13.84 21.61
CA PHE A 146 -20.45 14.13 22.66
C PHE A 146 -21.41 15.23 22.24
N ASP A 147 -20.90 16.33 21.66
CA ASP A 147 -21.72 17.44 21.17
C ASP A 147 -22.69 17.00 20.06
N TYR A 148 -22.25 16.13 19.14
CA TYR A 148 -23.10 15.56 18.10
C TYR A 148 -24.26 14.74 18.66
N LEU A 149 -23.95 13.79 19.55
CA LEU A 149 -24.95 12.91 20.16
C LEU A 149 -25.93 13.69 21.05
N ALA A 150 -25.45 14.74 21.72
CA ALA A 150 -26.28 15.66 22.48
C ALA A 150 -27.26 16.46 21.61
N GLY A 151 -26.80 16.96 20.45
CA GLY A 151 -27.68 17.61 19.49
C GLY A 151 -28.77 16.65 18.98
N ARG A 152 -28.38 15.42 18.61
CA ARG A 152 -29.32 14.41 18.11
C ARG A 152 -30.34 13.96 19.16
N MET A 153 -29.93 13.73 20.41
CA MET A 153 -30.89 13.29 21.44
C MET A 153 -31.92 14.38 21.78
N ASN A 154 -31.65 15.65 21.45
CA ASN A 154 -32.54 16.79 21.70
C ASN A 154 -33.23 17.33 20.43
N GLU A 155 -32.97 16.74 19.26
CA GLU A 155 -33.54 17.22 18.00
C GLU A 155 -35.03 16.87 17.89
N ALA A 156 -35.90 17.89 17.97
CA ALA A 156 -37.36 17.72 17.95
C ALA A 156 -37.87 17.04 16.66
N GLY A 157 -37.16 17.22 15.54
CA GLY A 157 -37.48 16.63 14.25
C GLY A 157 -37.17 15.13 14.13
N LEU A 158 -36.32 14.59 15.01
CA LEU A 158 -35.96 13.18 14.98
C LEU A 158 -37.04 12.29 15.62
N PRO A 159 -37.25 11.06 15.13
CA PRO A 159 -38.11 10.08 15.79
C PRO A 159 -37.62 9.75 17.21
N ALA A 160 -38.55 9.43 18.11
CA ALA A 160 -38.21 9.07 19.50
C ALA A 160 -37.21 7.89 19.62
N PRO A 161 -37.29 6.82 18.79
CA PRO A 161 -36.28 5.76 18.81
C PRO A 161 -34.87 6.25 18.47
N GLU A 162 -34.72 7.12 17.47
CA GLU A 162 -33.41 7.66 17.07
C GLU A 162 -32.82 8.59 18.14
N ARG A 163 -33.67 9.37 18.83
CA ARG A 163 -33.23 10.16 19.99
C ARG A 163 -32.77 9.28 21.15
N GLN A 164 -33.47 8.17 21.41
CA GLN A 164 -33.08 7.21 22.44
C GLN A 164 -31.77 6.52 22.07
N GLU A 165 -31.59 6.12 20.82
CA GLU A 165 -30.35 5.53 20.32
C GLU A 165 -29.16 6.49 20.50
N ALA A 166 -29.33 7.79 20.19
CA ALA A 166 -28.31 8.80 20.44
C ALA A 166 -27.97 8.94 21.94
N ARG A 167 -28.97 8.86 22.83
CA ARG A 167 -28.78 8.86 24.28
C ARG A 167 -28.01 7.61 24.76
N ASP A 168 -28.38 6.43 24.27
CA ASP A 168 -27.72 5.17 24.60
C ASP A 168 -26.26 5.21 24.15
N ARG A 169 -26.00 5.66 22.91
CA ARG A 169 -24.64 5.86 22.38
C ARG A 169 -23.84 6.87 23.20
N PHE A 170 -24.43 7.98 23.64
CA PHE A 170 -23.76 8.95 24.51
C PHE A 170 -23.32 8.28 25.82
N SER A 171 -24.21 7.49 26.45
CA SER A 171 -23.90 6.78 27.70
C SER A 171 -22.80 5.72 27.54
N ILE A 172 -22.74 5.05 26.38
CA ILE A 172 -21.66 4.12 26.02
C ILE A 172 -20.35 4.87 25.80
N LEU A 173 -20.39 6.02 25.13
CA LEU A 173 -19.20 6.83 24.86
C LEU A 173 -18.56 7.37 26.16
N VAL A 174 -19.37 7.72 27.15
CA VAL A 174 -18.92 8.07 28.50
C VAL A 174 -18.13 6.91 29.15
N ASP A 175 -18.58 5.67 28.96
CA ASP A 175 -17.90 4.46 29.45
C ASP A 175 -16.56 4.25 28.73
N GLU A 176 -16.55 4.41 27.41
CA GLU A 176 -15.37 4.22 26.56
C GLU A 176 -14.31 5.32 26.73
N SER A 177 -14.70 6.48 27.24
CA SER A 177 -13.83 7.65 27.43
C SER A 177 -13.29 7.77 28.87
N GLY A 178 -13.41 6.72 29.69
CA GLY A 178 -12.92 6.73 31.07
C GLY A 178 -13.59 7.77 31.97
N LEU A 179 -14.75 8.30 31.57
CA LEU A 179 -15.54 9.32 32.29
C LEU A 179 -16.50 8.70 33.31
N ARG A 180 -16.50 7.37 33.42
CA ARG A 180 -17.25 6.58 34.41
C ARG A 180 -16.35 5.43 34.89
N PRO A 181 -16.40 5.04 36.18
CA PRO A 181 -15.69 3.86 36.66
C PRO A 181 -16.20 2.58 35.96
N GLY A 182 -15.26 1.77 35.47
CA GLY A 182 -15.49 0.46 34.88
C GLY A 182 -15.36 -0.67 35.90
N ALA A 183 -14.49 -0.51 36.90
CA ALA A 183 -14.28 -1.48 37.96
C ALA A 183 -15.57 -1.72 38.78
N PRO A 184 -15.89 -2.98 39.10
CA PRO A 184 -17.07 -3.31 39.87
C PRO A 184 -16.95 -2.79 41.31
N ALA A 185 -18.09 -2.40 41.90
CA ALA A 185 -18.13 -1.74 43.21
C ALA A 185 -17.67 -2.62 44.39
N ASP A 186 -17.55 -3.94 44.19
CA ASP A 186 -17.01 -4.88 45.16
C ASP A 186 -15.47 -4.87 45.22
N ASP A 187 -14.79 -4.43 44.16
CA ASP A 187 -13.38 -4.03 44.19
C ASP A 187 -13.25 -2.55 44.59
N ALA A 188 -13.43 -2.30 45.89
CA ALA A 188 -13.45 -0.95 46.44
C ALA A 188 -12.18 -0.14 46.14
N GLN A 189 -11.01 -0.77 46.00
CA GLN A 189 -9.75 -0.07 45.74
C GLN A 189 -9.68 0.38 44.27
N SER A 190 -9.89 -0.54 43.32
CA SER A 190 -9.86 -0.21 41.89
C SER A 190 -10.99 0.75 41.53
N HIS A 191 -12.19 0.54 42.09
CA HIS A 191 -13.34 1.42 41.88
C HIS A 191 -13.07 2.85 42.39
N ALA A 192 -12.48 3.01 43.58
CA ALA A 192 -12.15 4.34 44.11
C ALA A 192 -11.08 5.06 43.26
N ALA A 193 -10.08 4.33 42.77
CA ALA A 193 -9.03 4.89 41.92
C ALA A 193 -9.58 5.34 40.56
N GLU A 194 -10.42 4.51 39.92
CA GLU A 194 -11.08 4.87 38.66
C GLU A 194 -12.09 6.01 38.84
N ALA A 195 -12.84 6.04 39.94
CA ALA A 195 -13.77 7.12 40.24
C ALA A 195 -13.05 8.47 40.41
N TYR A 196 -11.87 8.47 41.05
CA TYR A 196 -11.02 9.66 41.14
C TYR A 196 -10.54 10.13 39.76
N ALA A 197 -10.04 9.21 38.93
CA ALA A 197 -9.59 9.53 37.58
C ALA A 197 -10.75 10.08 36.72
N ALA A 198 -11.93 9.46 36.78
CA ALA A 198 -13.13 9.92 36.09
C ALA A 198 -13.56 11.34 36.52
N ASP A 199 -13.52 11.68 37.82
CA ASP A 199 -13.82 13.03 38.31
C ASP A 199 -12.84 14.09 37.77
N VAL A 200 -11.54 13.77 37.70
CA VAL A 200 -10.53 14.65 37.10
C VAL A 200 -10.82 14.88 35.62
N ARG A 201 -11.06 13.81 34.85
CA ARG A 201 -11.40 13.89 33.41
C ARG A 201 -12.67 14.71 33.17
N LEU A 202 -13.73 14.46 33.95
CA LEU A 202 -15.01 15.19 33.85
C LEU A 202 -14.83 16.70 34.08
N LYS A 203 -14.03 17.11 35.07
CA LYS A 203 -13.76 18.53 35.33
C LYS A 203 -13.11 19.23 34.13
N ILE A 204 -12.21 18.54 33.43
CA ILE A 204 -11.47 19.08 32.28
C ILE A 204 -12.35 19.10 31.02
N VAL A 205 -13.07 18.01 30.74
CA VAL A 205 -13.95 17.90 29.57
C VAL A 205 -15.11 18.90 29.63
N ARG A 206 -15.69 19.13 30.82
CA ARG A 206 -16.91 19.93 30.97
C ARG A 206 -16.80 21.35 30.41
N SER A 207 -15.63 21.99 30.49
CA SER A 207 -15.45 23.34 29.94
C SER A 207 -15.36 23.39 28.40
N ARG A 208 -15.21 22.23 27.75
CA ARG A 208 -15.10 22.12 26.29
C ARG A 208 -16.43 21.75 25.61
N LEU A 209 -17.35 21.15 26.37
CA LEU A 209 -18.67 20.74 25.88
C LEU A 209 -19.62 21.92 25.65
N ARG A 210 -20.51 21.77 24.68
CA ARG A 210 -21.68 22.64 24.50
C ARG A 210 -22.70 22.42 25.61
N GLU A 211 -23.66 23.33 25.72
CA GLU A 211 -24.65 23.32 26.83
C GLU A 211 -25.43 22.01 26.90
N GLU A 212 -26.00 21.57 25.77
CA GLU A 212 -26.77 20.32 25.68
C GLU A 212 -25.94 19.09 26.09
N ALA A 213 -24.68 19.04 25.67
CA ALA A 213 -23.78 17.95 26.03
C ALA A 213 -23.34 18.01 27.49
N ARG A 214 -23.18 19.21 28.07
CA ARG A 214 -22.92 19.37 29.52
C ARG A 214 -24.07 18.84 30.37
N ASP A 215 -25.31 19.10 29.96
CA ASP A 215 -26.49 18.63 30.67
C ASP A 215 -26.61 17.11 30.56
N ALA A 216 -26.45 16.55 29.36
CA ALA A 216 -26.43 15.11 29.15
C ALA A 216 -25.28 14.42 29.94
N MET A 217 -24.10 15.03 29.98
CA MET A 217 -22.96 14.52 30.76
C MET A 217 -23.27 14.50 32.26
N ALA A 218 -23.98 15.49 32.79
CA ALA A 218 -24.36 15.51 34.21
C ALA A 218 -25.33 14.38 34.59
N GLU A 219 -26.20 13.96 33.65
CA GLU A 219 -27.12 12.85 33.85
C GLU A 219 -26.47 11.49 33.62
N LEU A 220 -25.65 11.37 32.57
CA LEU A 220 -25.16 10.09 32.07
C LEU A 220 -23.77 9.73 32.58
N ALA A 221 -22.95 10.66 33.08
CA ALA A 221 -21.64 10.31 33.66
C ALA A 221 -21.70 9.72 35.08
N LEU A 222 -22.90 9.43 35.59
CA LEU A 222 -23.06 8.79 36.89
C LEU A 222 -22.55 7.33 36.88
N PRO A 223 -22.10 6.81 38.04
CA PRO A 223 -21.84 5.38 38.22
C PRO A 223 -23.06 4.54 37.80
N VAL A 224 -22.83 3.32 37.30
CA VAL A 224 -23.89 2.49 36.70
C VAL A 224 -25.05 2.22 37.66
N GLU A 225 -24.78 2.16 38.97
CA GLU A 225 -25.75 1.95 40.04
C GLU A 225 -26.70 3.14 40.25
N ARG A 226 -26.32 4.31 39.75
CA ARG A 226 -27.05 5.58 39.89
C ARG A 226 -27.70 6.04 38.57
N LEU A 227 -27.48 5.32 37.47
CA LEU A 227 -28.13 5.60 36.19
C LEU A 227 -29.61 5.22 36.23
N HIS A 228 -30.39 5.86 35.36
CA HIS A 228 -31.76 5.41 35.11
C HIS A 228 -31.76 3.96 34.60
N ALA A 229 -32.78 3.16 34.97
CA ALA A 229 -32.79 1.72 34.70
C ALA A 229 -32.64 1.37 33.21
N ALA A 230 -33.20 2.20 32.32
CA ALA A 230 -33.06 2.02 30.87
C ALA A 230 -31.61 2.26 30.40
N ASP A 231 -30.98 3.35 30.85
CA ASP A 231 -29.60 3.70 30.49
C ASP A 231 -28.60 2.66 31.05
N ALA A 232 -28.85 2.15 32.27
CA ALA A 232 -28.05 1.09 32.88
C ALA A 232 -28.16 -0.23 32.11
N ALA A 233 -29.37 -0.60 31.63
CA ALA A 233 -29.58 -1.81 30.85
C ALA A 233 -28.90 -1.73 29.48
N ALA A 234 -29.00 -0.59 28.78
CA ALA A 234 -28.31 -0.35 27.52
C ALA A 234 -26.78 -0.47 27.68
N LEU A 235 -26.22 0.17 28.71
CA LEU A 235 -24.80 0.10 29.03
C LEU A 235 -24.35 -1.34 29.37
N ALA A 236 -25.12 -2.07 30.17
CA ALA A 236 -24.81 -3.46 30.51
C ALA A 236 -24.79 -4.35 29.26
N GLY A 237 -25.75 -4.16 28.34
CA GLY A 237 -25.77 -4.83 27.04
C GLY A 237 -24.53 -4.52 26.20
N ALA A 238 -24.11 -3.25 26.15
CA ALA A 238 -22.91 -2.83 25.43
C ALA A 238 -21.62 -3.43 26.03
N ARG A 239 -21.48 -3.42 27.36
CA ARG A 239 -20.34 -4.04 28.08
C ARG A 239 -20.28 -5.55 27.80
N ALA A 240 -21.43 -6.24 27.80
CA ALA A 240 -21.50 -7.66 27.47
C ALA A 240 -21.12 -7.95 26.01
N ALA A 241 -21.62 -7.15 25.06
CA ALA A 241 -21.25 -7.26 23.65
C ALA A 241 -19.76 -7.00 23.42
N ARG A 242 -19.17 -6.02 24.13
CA ARG A 242 -17.73 -5.75 24.11
C ARG A 242 -16.96 -6.93 24.66
N ALA A 243 -17.31 -7.45 25.84
CA ALA A 243 -16.66 -8.62 26.44
C ALA A 243 -16.69 -9.85 25.52
N ALA A 244 -17.77 -10.05 24.76
CA ALA A 244 -17.87 -11.12 23.76
C ALA A 244 -17.00 -10.89 22.51
N ARG A 245 -16.64 -9.63 22.20
CA ARG A 245 -15.79 -9.24 21.08
C ARG A 245 -14.30 -9.14 21.42
N VAL A 246 -13.93 -9.08 22.71
CA VAL A 246 -12.52 -9.03 23.13
C VAL A 246 -11.86 -10.36 22.76
N GLN A 247 -11.27 -10.44 21.57
CA GLN A 247 -10.02 -11.16 21.41
C GLN A 247 -8.98 -10.35 22.18
N ALA A 248 -8.32 -10.97 23.15
CA ALA A 248 -7.29 -10.31 23.95
C ALA A 248 -6.27 -9.65 23.00
N PRO A 249 -5.91 -8.36 23.20
CA PRO A 249 -4.86 -7.73 22.42
C PRO A 249 -3.62 -8.61 22.49
N GLN A 250 -3.15 -9.02 21.31
CA GLN A 250 -1.97 -9.84 21.19
C GLN A 250 -0.77 -8.95 21.52
N ALA A 251 -0.25 -9.04 22.75
CA ALA A 251 1.03 -8.46 23.08
C ALA A 251 2.09 -9.13 22.19
N LEU A 252 2.57 -8.39 21.17
CA LEU A 252 3.92 -8.60 20.66
C LEU A 252 4.85 -8.36 21.86
N GLY A 253 5.86 -9.21 22.06
CA GLY A 253 6.73 -9.15 23.25
C GLY A 253 7.07 -7.71 23.62
N GLU A 254 6.87 -7.36 24.90
CA GLU A 254 6.92 -5.99 25.42
C GLU A 254 8.34 -5.41 25.36
N PHE A 255 8.79 -5.03 24.16
CA PHE A 255 9.94 -4.16 24.00
C PHE A 255 9.46 -2.72 24.15
N PRO A 256 10.17 -1.87 24.92
CA PRO A 256 9.86 -0.46 24.97
C PRO A 256 9.91 0.11 23.55
N MET A 257 8.97 1.03 23.26
CA MET A 257 8.98 1.77 22.01
C MET A 257 10.34 2.48 21.86
N PRO A 258 11.01 2.40 20.70
CA PRO A 258 12.23 3.14 20.49
C PRO A 258 12.06 4.63 20.74
N GLY A 259 13.08 5.27 21.31
CA GLY A 259 12.99 6.66 21.79
C GLY A 259 12.56 6.79 23.25
N LEU A 260 12.13 5.70 23.90
CA LEU A 260 11.92 5.67 25.35
C LEU A 260 13.16 5.12 26.08
N ARG A 261 13.38 5.63 27.28
CA ARG A 261 14.36 5.11 28.24
C ARG A 261 13.84 3.81 28.88
N PRO A 262 14.71 3.02 29.56
CA PRO A 262 14.29 1.81 30.26
C PRO A 262 13.22 2.01 31.33
N ASP A 263 13.08 3.23 31.87
CA ASP A 263 12.04 3.61 32.83
C ASP A 263 10.72 4.07 32.16
N GLY A 264 10.65 4.01 30.83
CA GLY A 264 9.50 4.41 30.03
C GLY A 264 9.45 5.91 29.71
N THR A 265 10.36 6.73 30.22
CA THR A 265 10.36 8.18 29.94
C THR A 265 10.92 8.48 28.54
N PRO A 266 10.41 9.50 27.83
CA PRO A 266 10.94 9.86 26.51
C PRO A 266 12.36 10.44 26.60
N VAL A 267 13.21 10.11 25.63
CA VAL A 267 14.50 10.75 25.40
C VAL A 267 14.28 12.22 24.99
N PRO A 268 14.89 13.21 25.68
CA PRO A 268 14.79 14.62 25.34
C PRO A 268 15.38 14.96 23.97
N ARG A 269 14.89 16.02 23.33
CA ARG A 269 15.33 16.46 22.00
C ARG A 269 16.81 16.81 21.96
N GLU A 270 17.34 17.38 23.04
CA GLU A 270 18.75 17.73 23.20
C GLU A 270 19.68 16.52 23.31
N GLU A 271 19.17 15.36 23.75
CA GLU A 271 19.93 14.11 23.89
C GLU A 271 19.89 13.26 22.61
N LEU A 272 19.10 13.64 21.60
CA LEU A 272 18.81 12.81 20.44
C LEU A 272 20.07 12.33 19.71
N VAL A 273 20.96 13.27 19.33
CA VAL A 273 22.16 12.94 18.55
C VAL A 273 23.10 12.00 19.32
N GLN A 274 23.27 12.24 20.62
CA GLN A 274 24.09 11.39 21.48
C GLN A 274 23.47 9.99 21.59
N THR A 275 22.17 9.91 21.84
CA THR A 275 21.45 8.63 22.03
C THR A 275 21.43 7.81 20.75
N ALA A 276 21.23 8.45 19.59
CA ALA A 276 21.33 7.80 18.28
C ALA A 276 22.74 7.23 18.05
N ALA A 277 23.80 7.97 18.39
CA ALA A 277 25.18 7.49 18.29
C ALA A 277 25.48 6.34 19.26
N GLU A 278 24.86 6.32 20.45
CA GLU A 278 24.95 5.21 21.41
C GLU A 278 24.25 3.95 20.87
N ALA A 279 23.04 4.07 20.33
CA ALA A 279 22.31 2.97 19.71
C ALA A 279 23.10 2.38 18.51
N ALA A 280 23.69 3.23 17.68
CA ALA A 280 24.56 2.81 16.58
C ALA A 280 25.75 1.97 17.04
N ARG A 281 26.42 2.38 18.14
CA ARG A 281 27.53 1.59 18.73
C ARG A 281 27.06 0.24 19.25
N GLN A 282 25.92 0.22 19.96
CA GLN A 282 25.34 -1.03 20.46
C GLN A 282 25.02 -2.01 19.32
N ARG A 283 24.49 -1.50 18.21
CA ARG A 283 24.26 -2.27 16.98
C ARG A 283 25.55 -2.87 16.43
N THR A 284 26.59 -2.07 16.23
CA THR A 284 27.90 -2.54 15.72
C THR A 284 28.54 -3.58 16.65
N ASP A 285 28.46 -3.39 17.96
CA ASP A 285 28.99 -4.34 18.95
C ASP A 285 28.22 -5.67 18.93
N LEU A 286 26.90 -5.63 18.77
CA LEU A 286 26.07 -6.83 18.64
C LEU A 286 26.30 -7.56 17.31
N SER A 287 26.46 -6.82 16.21
CA SER A 287 26.85 -7.35 14.89
C SER A 287 28.15 -8.16 14.98
N SER A 288 29.18 -7.55 15.57
CA SER A 288 30.50 -8.16 15.74
C SER A 288 30.45 -9.45 16.58
N ARG A 289 29.67 -9.44 17.67
CA ARG A 289 29.47 -10.63 18.52
C ARG A 289 28.73 -11.74 17.78
N THR A 290 27.65 -11.41 17.09
CA THR A 290 26.85 -12.38 16.31
C THR A 290 27.69 -13.04 15.22
N LEU A 291 28.52 -12.26 14.49
CA LEU A 291 29.45 -12.77 13.49
C LEU A 291 30.48 -13.74 14.09
N ALA A 292 31.06 -13.40 15.24
CA ALA A 292 32.03 -14.27 15.91
C ALA A 292 31.38 -15.60 16.35
N GLU A 293 30.17 -15.55 16.89
CA GLU A 293 29.41 -16.74 17.28
C GLU A 293 29.05 -17.63 16.09
N LEU A 294 28.60 -17.04 14.98
CA LEU A 294 28.28 -17.78 13.75
C LEU A 294 29.50 -18.48 13.16
N ARG A 295 30.65 -17.80 13.13
CA ARG A 295 31.91 -18.39 12.67
C ARG A 295 32.35 -19.54 13.59
N ALA A 296 32.21 -19.39 14.91
CA ALA A 296 32.51 -20.45 15.85
C ALA A 296 31.59 -21.67 15.67
N ARG A 297 30.27 -21.45 15.45
CA ARG A 297 29.31 -22.52 15.15
C ARG A 297 29.64 -23.21 13.83
N GLN A 298 29.95 -22.45 12.78
CA GLN A 298 30.31 -23.01 11.47
C GLN A 298 31.59 -23.87 11.56
N ALA A 299 32.59 -23.45 12.34
CA ALA A 299 33.81 -24.23 12.54
C ALA A 299 33.58 -25.54 13.32
N ALA A 300 32.50 -25.61 14.12
CA ALA A 300 32.11 -26.82 14.86
C ALA A 300 31.28 -27.81 14.02
N LEU A 301 30.82 -27.40 12.83
CA LEU A 301 30.00 -28.23 11.95
C LEU A 301 30.83 -29.01 10.93
N PRO A 302 30.34 -30.17 10.44
CA PRO A 302 30.97 -30.90 9.35
C PRO A 302 31.10 -30.05 8.08
N ALA A 303 32.09 -30.36 7.24
CA ALA A 303 32.25 -29.70 5.95
C ALA A 303 30.97 -29.80 5.10
N GLY A 304 30.53 -28.66 4.54
CA GLY A 304 29.30 -28.56 3.74
C GLY A 304 28.00 -28.34 4.54
N ARG A 305 28.07 -28.28 5.88
CA ARG A 305 26.96 -27.87 6.74
C ARG A 305 27.16 -26.43 7.23
N HIS A 306 26.04 -25.74 7.46
CA HIS A 306 26.04 -24.37 7.96
C HIS A 306 25.11 -24.23 9.16
N PRO A 307 25.32 -23.22 10.04
CA PRO A 307 24.38 -22.91 11.10
C PRO A 307 22.99 -22.63 10.54
N GLU A 308 21.95 -23.15 11.20
CA GLU A 308 20.55 -23.01 10.77
C GLU A 308 19.88 -21.85 11.50
N PHE A 309 19.19 -20.98 10.75
CA PHE A 309 18.48 -19.80 11.28
C PHE A 309 17.25 -19.47 10.44
N GLU A 310 16.16 -19.05 11.09
CA GLU A 310 15.19 -18.17 10.43
C GLU A 310 15.88 -16.83 10.15
N ILE A 311 15.66 -16.23 8.98
CA ILE A 311 16.37 -15.02 8.55
C ILE A 311 15.44 -13.91 8.07
N MET A 312 15.77 -12.68 8.44
CA MET A 312 15.24 -11.45 7.87
C MET A 312 16.38 -10.70 7.16
N ILE A 313 16.18 -10.37 5.88
CA ILE A 313 17.16 -9.64 5.05
C ILE A 313 16.63 -8.24 4.76
N GLY A 314 17.38 -7.21 5.15
CA GLY A 314 16.96 -5.82 5.15
C GLY A 314 16.17 -5.44 6.41
N GLY A 315 15.86 -4.15 6.54
CA GLY A 315 15.23 -3.60 7.73
C GLY A 315 14.61 -2.23 7.49
N GLY A 316 15.22 -1.21 8.08
CA GLY A 316 14.66 0.14 8.14
C GLY A 316 13.35 0.19 8.92
N ALA A 317 12.37 0.95 8.43
CA ALA A 317 11.04 1.05 9.03
C ALA A 317 10.34 -0.31 9.27
N ALA A 318 10.64 -1.35 8.48
CA ALA A 318 10.03 -2.67 8.65
C ALA A 318 10.42 -3.34 9.99
N LEU A 319 11.48 -2.86 10.66
CA LEU A 319 11.90 -3.30 11.99
C LEU A 319 10.86 -3.04 13.08
N ALA A 320 9.81 -2.26 12.80
CA ALA A 320 8.61 -2.20 13.63
C ALA A 320 8.02 -3.59 13.92
N GLY A 321 8.15 -4.52 12.96
CA GLY A 321 7.74 -5.92 13.08
C GLY A 321 8.86 -6.92 13.41
N ARG A 322 10.03 -6.44 13.88
CA ARG A 322 11.20 -7.29 14.15
C ARG A 322 10.88 -8.36 15.21
N ASP A 323 10.94 -9.62 14.80
CA ASP A 323 10.94 -10.78 15.71
C ASP A 323 12.33 -10.96 16.34
N PRO A 324 12.49 -10.95 17.67
CA PRO A 324 13.81 -11.05 18.32
C PRO A 324 14.52 -12.41 18.12
N ASP A 325 13.81 -13.48 17.73
CA ASP A 325 14.40 -14.82 17.60
C ASP A 325 15.00 -15.09 16.20
N VAL A 326 14.66 -14.26 15.22
CA VAL A 326 15.12 -14.38 13.82
C VAL A 326 16.52 -13.77 13.68
N LEU A 327 17.39 -14.24 12.78
CA LEU A 327 18.65 -13.55 12.44
C LEU A 327 18.37 -12.37 11.49
N LEU A 328 18.71 -11.15 11.91
CA LEU A 328 18.63 -9.96 11.05
C LEU A 328 19.93 -9.77 10.26
N VAL A 329 19.84 -9.59 8.95
CA VAL A 329 20.96 -9.13 8.11
C VAL A 329 20.55 -7.84 7.42
N ASP A 330 21.06 -6.71 7.90
CA ASP A 330 20.62 -5.40 7.45
C ASP A 330 21.78 -4.40 7.45
N ALA A 331 21.98 -3.73 6.31
CA ALA A 331 22.99 -2.69 6.20
C ALA A 331 22.40 -1.39 6.76
N ARG A 332 22.92 -0.96 7.92
CA ARG A 332 22.50 0.27 8.61
C ARG A 332 22.45 1.46 7.64
N GLY A 333 21.36 2.21 7.67
CA GLY A 333 21.22 3.46 6.93
C GLY A 333 20.98 3.33 5.42
N ARG A 334 20.75 2.12 4.89
CA ARG A 334 20.50 1.94 3.45
C ARG A 334 19.12 2.45 2.99
N TRP A 335 18.11 2.41 3.86
CA TRP A 335 16.74 2.80 3.53
C TRP A 335 15.91 3.02 4.80
N HIS A 336 15.26 4.16 5.05
CA HIS A 336 15.10 5.38 4.23
C HIS A 336 16.00 6.52 4.75
N VAL A 337 17.30 6.50 4.42
CA VAL A 337 18.20 7.51 4.96
C VAL A 337 19.05 8.11 3.83
N ASP A 338 18.46 9.07 3.14
CA ASP A 338 19.21 10.06 2.37
C ASP A 338 20.08 10.91 3.34
N PRO A 339 21.27 11.41 2.95
CA PRO A 339 22.15 12.24 3.79
C PRO A 339 21.62 13.68 3.95
N ILE A 340 20.35 13.81 4.29
CA ILE A 340 19.62 15.05 4.58
C ILE A 340 19.37 15.16 6.09
N GLU A 341 19.13 16.37 6.58
CA GLU A 341 18.98 16.62 8.02
C GLU A 341 17.72 15.97 8.64
N ALA A 342 16.70 15.72 7.82
CA ALA A 342 15.40 15.23 8.24
C ALA A 342 14.67 14.51 7.09
N ILE A 343 13.75 13.58 7.40
CA ILE A 343 12.98 12.90 6.35
C ILE A 343 12.04 13.85 5.60
N VAL A 344 11.52 13.37 4.47
CA VAL A 344 10.65 14.11 3.56
C VAL A 344 9.41 14.70 4.24
N GLN A 345 8.86 13.99 5.25
CA GLN A 345 7.60 14.33 5.91
C GLN A 345 7.77 15.08 7.24
N SER A 346 6.80 15.96 7.55
CA SER A 346 6.67 16.59 8.87
C SER A 346 6.09 15.67 9.94
N ALA A 347 6.23 16.06 11.22
CA ALA A 347 5.65 15.31 12.33
C ALA A 347 4.12 15.11 12.20
N ASP A 348 3.37 16.13 11.76
CA ASP A 348 1.93 16.00 11.50
C ASP A 348 1.63 15.00 10.36
N GLN A 349 2.47 14.97 9.31
CA GLN A 349 2.28 14.06 8.17
C GLN A 349 2.52 12.59 8.54
N VAL A 350 3.50 12.31 9.41
CA VAL A 350 3.82 10.93 9.86
C VAL A 350 3.30 10.59 11.26
N ARG A 351 2.36 11.36 11.81
CA ARG A 351 1.86 11.21 13.19
C ARG A 351 1.39 9.81 13.57
N HIS A 352 0.92 9.01 12.60
CA HIS A 352 0.46 7.64 12.84
C HIS A 352 1.61 6.63 12.99
N LEU A 353 2.87 7.05 12.81
CA LEU A 353 4.05 6.21 13.03
C LEU A 353 4.04 5.58 14.42
N ARG A 354 3.59 6.32 15.43
CA ARG A 354 3.49 5.82 16.81
C ARG A 354 2.69 4.54 16.95
N GLN A 355 1.65 4.34 16.11
CA GLN A 355 0.80 3.15 16.12
C GLN A 355 1.56 1.88 15.73
N SER A 356 2.67 2.01 15.01
CA SER A 356 3.53 0.88 14.65
C SER A 356 4.41 0.38 15.81
N GLY A 357 4.59 1.21 16.86
CA GLY A 357 5.56 0.96 17.92
C GLY A 357 7.01 1.26 17.53
N MET A 358 7.25 1.88 16.36
CA MET A 358 8.60 2.21 15.88
C MET A 358 9.16 3.51 16.49
N GLY A 359 8.31 4.48 16.85
CA GLY A 359 8.73 5.75 17.45
C GLY A 359 7.63 6.83 17.37
N ASP A 360 7.84 7.95 18.05
CA ASP A 360 6.92 9.10 18.06
C ASP A 360 7.54 10.33 17.36
N PRO A 361 7.00 10.78 16.21
CA PRO A 361 7.49 11.96 15.50
C PRO A 361 7.54 13.24 16.33
N TYR A 362 6.57 13.46 17.22
CA TYR A 362 6.47 14.71 18.00
C TYR A 362 7.49 14.79 19.13
N GLN A 363 8.19 13.68 19.42
CA GLN A 363 9.26 13.68 20.41
C GLN A 363 10.44 14.57 19.98
N PHE A 364 10.71 14.64 18.67
CA PHE A 364 11.92 15.27 18.14
C PHE A 364 11.68 16.40 17.12
N ALA A 365 10.42 16.61 16.71
CA ALA A 365 10.03 17.65 15.76
C ALA A 365 8.76 18.38 16.19
N GLY A 366 8.69 19.68 15.91
CA GLY A 366 7.45 20.44 15.94
C GLY A 366 6.47 19.96 14.85
N PRO A 367 5.18 20.35 14.92
CA PRO A 367 4.13 19.82 14.06
C PRO A 367 4.41 19.92 12.55
N GLN A 368 4.93 21.07 12.10
CA GLN A 368 5.30 21.33 10.70
C GLN A 368 6.78 21.07 10.40
N GLU A 369 7.58 20.74 11.41
CA GLU A 369 9.00 20.42 11.23
C GLU A 369 9.14 18.99 10.70
N ARG A 370 10.09 18.81 9.78
CA ARG A 370 10.49 17.48 9.29
C ARG A 370 11.11 16.66 10.43
N VAL A 371 10.83 15.35 10.45
CA VAL A 371 11.37 14.48 11.52
C VAL A 371 12.89 14.29 11.32
N PRO A 372 13.73 14.64 12.32
CA PRO A 372 15.18 14.61 12.16
C PRO A 372 15.71 13.22 11.83
N LEU A 373 16.74 13.15 10.99
CA LEU A 373 17.35 11.89 10.63
C LEU A 373 17.92 11.11 11.85
N PRO A 374 18.55 11.74 12.85
CA PRO A 374 18.98 11.04 14.05
C PRO A 374 17.85 10.35 14.82
N ALA A 375 16.59 10.81 14.71
CA ALA A 375 15.44 10.14 15.32
C ALA A 375 15.19 8.78 14.68
N LEU A 376 15.22 8.71 13.35
CA LEU A 376 15.08 7.46 12.62
C LEU A 376 16.22 6.50 12.94
N GLN A 377 17.46 7.00 12.96
CA GLN A 377 18.62 6.19 13.31
C GLN A 377 18.49 5.60 14.72
N LEU A 378 18.07 6.41 15.70
CA LEU A 378 17.77 5.92 17.05
C LEU A 378 16.71 4.82 17.03
N TRP A 379 15.61 5.03 16.30
CA TRP A 379 14.50 4.07 16.25
C TRP A 379 14.89 2.74 15.60
N GLU A 380 15.54 2.81 14.43
CA GLU A 380 16.02 1.65 13.69
C GLU A 380 17.09 0.87 14.45
N ASP A 381 18.10 1.56 15.00
CA ASP A 381 19.18 0.90 15.72
C ASP A 381 18.65 0.24 17.02
N THR A 382 17.72 0.89 17.73
CA THR A 382 17.08 0.30 18.92
C THR A 382 16.20 -0.90 18.57
N ALA A 383 15.47 -0.86 17.45
CA ALA A 383 14.66 -1.99 17.01
C ALA A 383 15.52 -3.16 16.50
N ALA A 384 16.63 -2.89 15.83
CA ALA A 384 17.55 -3.89 15.30
C ALA A 384 18.21 -4.74 16.40
N VAL A 385 18.61 -4.11 17.52
CA VAL A 385 19.32 -4.78 18.62
C VAL A 385 18.46 -5.66 19.53
N ARG A 386 17.16 -5.82 19.22
CA ARG A 386 16.25 -6.71 19.98
C ARG A 386 16.62 -8.19 19.89
N GLY A 387 17.44 -8.58 18.91
CA GLY A 387 17.83 -9.98 18.65
C GLY A 387 19.16 -10.06 17.89
N PRO A 388 19.59 -11.27 17.47
CA PRO A 388 20.84 -11.45 16.73
C PRO A 388 20.79 -10.69 15.40
N LEU A 389 21.85 -9.94 15.10
CA LEU A 389 21.93 -9.12 13.89
C LEU A 389 23.33 -9.15 13.29
N ILE A 390 23.42 -8.90 11.99
CA ILE A 390 24.66 -8.66 11.26
C ILE A 390 24.46 -7.43 10.37
N ASP A 391 25.34 -6.45 10.55
CA ASP A 391 25.44 -5.32 9.63
C ASP A 391 26.02 -5.82 8.30
N GLY A 392 25.20 -5.86 7.26
CA GLY A 392 25.62 -6.41 5.97
C GLY A 392 24.49 -6.64 4.98
N ARG A 393 24.80 -7.35 3.91
CA ARG A 393 23.86 -7.78 2.87
C ARG A 393 23.82 -9.31 2.82
N ALA A 394 22.75 -9.86 2.28
CA ALA A 394 22.66 -11.30 2.05
C ALA A 394 22.10 -11.62 0.67
N GLU A 395 22.58 -12.71 0.09
CA GLU A 395 22.07 -13.32 -1.14
C GLU A 395 21.57 -14.73 -0.86
N LEU A 396 20.42 -15.07 -1.42
CA LEU A 396 19.80 -16.39 -1.32
C LEU A 396 20.15 -17.23 -2.54
N SER A 397 20.54 -18.48 -2.28
CA SER A 397 20.86 -19.46 -3.31
C SER A 397 20.39 -20.86 -2.91
N ILE A 398 20.21 -21.74 -3.91
CA ILE A 398 19.89 -23.14 -3.68
C ILE A 398 21.21 -23.93 -3.65
N GLY A 399 21.55 -24.48 -2.49
CA GLY A 399 22.74 -25.31 -2.30
C GLY A 399 22.62 -26.70 -2.93
N ALA A 400 23.72 -27.47 -2.95
CA ALA A 400 23.84 -28.75 -3.66
C ALA A 400 22.79 -29.83 -3.25
N GLU A 401 22.25 -29.77 -2.03
CA GLU A 401 21.22 -30.69 -1.54
C GLU A 401 19.78 -30.18 -1.75
N GLY A 402 19.61 -29.03 -2.41
CA GLY A 402 18.33 -28.33 -2.49
C GLY A 402 17.99 -27.58 -1.20
N ARG A 403 18.99 -27.28 -0.35
CA ARG A 403 18.81 -26.44 0.85
C ARG A 403 18.89 -24.97 0.46
N LEU A 404 18.07 -24.13 1.09
CA LEU A 404 18.17 -22.68 0.92
C LEU A 404 19.33 -22.14 1.75
N ILE A 405 20.28 -21.47 1.11
CA ILE A 405 21.48 -20.91 1.73
C ILE A 405 21.44 -19.40 1.61
N ALA A 406 21.65 -18.70 2.73
CA ALA A 406 21.94 -17.28 2.73
C ALA A 406 23.46 -17.06 2.86
N GLU A 407 24.06 -16.44 1.85
CA GLU A 407 25.43 -15.95 1.89
C GLU A 407 25.43 -14.49 2.35
N ILE A 408 25.98 -14.27 3.55
CA ILE A 408 25.99 -12.99 4.24
C ILE A 408 27.34 -12.33 3.97
N ILE A 409 27.29 -11.10 3.46
CA ILE A 409 28.44 -10.23 3.19
C ILE A 409 28.43 -9.12 4.24
N PRO A 410 29.29 -9.21 5.27
CA PRO A 410 29.39 -8.20 6.32
C PRO A 410 29.82 -6.84 5.77
N ALA A 411 29.26 -5.76 6.32
CA ALA A 411 29.60 -4.38 5.95
C ALA A 411 30.99 -3.96 6.45
N ASP A 412 31.56 -4.67 7.44
CA ASP A 412 32.90 -4.42 7.98
C ASP A 412 34.03 -4.91 7.04
N GLY A 413 33.70 -5.48 5.88
CA GLY A 413 34.65 -6.02 4.91
C GLY A 413 35.24 -7.38 5.30
N SER A 414 34.78 -7.98 6.40
CA SER A 414 35.22 -9.31 6.80
C SER A 414 34.68 -10.41 5.85
N PRO A 415 35.29 -11.61 5.82
CA PRO A 415 34.91 -12.65 4.87
C PRO A 415 33.43 -13.07 4.99
N PRO A 416 32.75 -13.36 3.86
CA PRO A 416 31.38 -13.83 3.86
C PRO A 416 31.15 -15.06 4.74
N VAL A 417 29.94 -15.18 5.26
CA VAL A 417 29.50 -16.30 6.12
C VAL A 417 28.24 -16.91 5.53
N LYS A 418 28.08 -18.23 5.66
CA LYS A 418 26.92 -18.94 5.11
C LYS A 418 26.07 -19.51 6.22
N VAL A 419 24.76 -19.35 6.11
CA VAL A 419 23.76 -19.96 6.99
C VAL A 419 22.73 -20.73 6.16
N GLU A 420 22.25 -21.84 6.72
CA GLU A 420 21.10 -22.56 6.18
C GLU A 420 19.82 -21.88 6.66
N VAL A 421 18.92 -21.58 5.73
CA VAL A 421 17.67 -20.86 6.04
C VAL A 421 16.62 -21.86 6.51
N GLN A 422 16.11 -21.64 7.73
CA GLN A 422 14.97 -22.36 8.29
C GLN A 422 13.67 -21.62 7.92
N GLY A 423 12.68 -22.37 7.42
CA GLY A 423 11.39 -21.81 7.03
C GLY A 423 11.47 -20.86 5.83
N SER A 424 10.56 -19.88 5.80
CA SER A 424 10.48 -18.86 4.74
C SER A 424 11.22 -17.60 5.18
N PRO A 425 12.32 -17.19 4.50
CA PRO A 425 12.99 -15.93 4.82
C PRO A 425 12.06 -14.74 4.56
N LEU A 426 12.23 -13.69 5.37
CA LEU A 426 11.55 -12.41 5.19
C LEU A 426 12.49 -11.39 4.55
N LEU A 427 12.08 -10.75 3.46
CA LEU A 427 12.86 -9.73 2.76
C LEU A 427 12.19 -8.35 2.92
N ALA A 428 12.97 -7.38 3.39
CA ALA A 428 12.60 -5.99 3.59
C ALA A 428 13.72 -5.04 3.10
N THR A 429 14.27 -5.31 1.92
CA THR A 429 15.51 -4.68 1.41
C THR A 429 15.38 -3.24 0.90
N GLY A 430 14.26 -2.57 1.12
CA GLY A 430 13.95 -1.25 0.53
C GLY A 430 13.51 -1.34 -0.93
N ILE A 431 13.29 -0.19 -1.58
CA ILE A 431 12.79 -0.15 -2.97
C ILE A 431 13.93 -0.36 -3.99
N PRO A 432 13.68 -1.01 -5.15
CA PRO A 432 14.68 -1.29 -6.19
C PRO A 432 15.53 -0.08 -6.63
N PRO A 433 16.69 -0.29 -7.28
CA PRO A 433 17.54 0.82 -7.75
C PRO A 433 16.91 1.60 -8.92
N GLU A 434 17.41 2.81 -9.15
CA GLU A 434 17.05 3.68 -10.27
C GLU A 434 17.40 3.07 -11.65
N ILE A 435 16.73 3.55 -12.70
CA ILE A 435 16.92 3.08 -14.08
C ILE A 435 17.85 4.02 -14.87
N VAL A 436 18.66 3.45 -15.76
CA VAL A 436 19.49 4.21 -16.70
C VAL A 436 18.62 5.07 -17.64
N PRO A 437 18.95 6.37 -17.87
CA PRO A 437 18.24 7.22 -18.81
C PRO A 437 18.15 6.63 -20.22
N GLY A 438 16.94 6.58 -20.76
CA GLY A 438 16.64 5.99 -22.06
C GLY A 438 16.48 4.47 -22.06
N ALA A 439 16.70 3.77 -20.94
CA ALA A 439 16.45 2.33 -20.90
C ALA A 439 14.94 2.03 -20.94
N ASN A 440 14.56 0.99 -21.67
CA ASN A 440 13.17 0.62 -21.87
C ASN A 440 12.61 -0.06 -20.62
N ARG A 441 11.48 0.42 -20.10
CA ARG A 441 10.88 -0.11 -18.86
C ARG A 441 10.34 -1.54 -18.96
N GLN A 442 10.15 -2.08 -20.16
CA GLN A 442 9.73 -3.48 -20.36
C GLN A 442 10.92 -4.45 -20.33
N VAL A 443 12.10 -3.98 -20.72
CA VAL A 443 13.36 -4.75 -20.72
C VAL A 443 14.45 -3.87 -20.10
N PRO A 444 14.37 -3.54 -18.80
CA PRO A 444 15.13 -2.45 -18.19
C PRO A 444 16.60 -2.78 -17.93
N THR A 445 16.99 -4.05 -17.91
CA THR A 445 18.37 -4.44 -17.61
C THR A 445 19.10 -5.01 -18.82
N VAL A 446 20.43 -4.87 -18.81
CA VAL A 446 21.32 -5.47 -19.80
C VAL A 446 21.16 -6.99 -19.87
N ARG A 447 20.95 -7.64 -18.72
CA ARG A 447 20.75 -9.09 -18.63
C ARG A 447 19.46 -9.51 -19.33
N GLU A 448 18.32 -8.90 -18.99
CA GLU A 448 17.04 -9.21 -19.64
C GLU A 448 17.10 -8.90 -21.15
N ALA A 449 17.79 -7.82 -21.55
CA ALA A 449 18.01 -7.52 -22.95
C ALA A 449 18.80 -8.62 -23.66
N ALA A 450 19.89 -9.11 -23.04
CA ALA A 450 20.66 -10.23 -23.55
C ALA A 450 19.82 -11.52 -23.67
N ASP A 451 19.01 -11.83 -22.66
CA ASP A 451 18.14 -13.02 -22.64
C ASP A 451 17.08 -12.97 -23.77
N VAL A 452 16.38 -11.83 -23.93
CA VAL A 452 15.41 -11.62 -25.03
C VAL A 452 16.06 -11.79 -26.41
N LEU A 453 17.27 -11.26 -26.57
CA LEU A 453 18.03 -11.40 -27.81
C LEU A 453 18.47 -12.86 -28.04
N ALA A 454 18.92 -13.56 -27.00
CA ALA A 454 19.29 -14.97 -27.08
C ALA A 454 18.10 -15.87 -27.45
N GLU A 455 16.92 -15.61 -26.90
CA GLU A 455 15.66 -16.27 -27.24
C GLU A 455 15.31 -16.04 -28.72
N SER A 456 15.35 -14.78 -29.17
CA SER A 456 15.03 -14.42 -30.56
C SER A 456 16.01 -15.02 -31.56
N LEU A 457 17.31 -15.05 -31.23
CA LEU A 457 18.33 -15.71 -32.06
C LEU A 457 18.15 -17.22 -32.10
N THR A 458 17.70 -17.83 -30.99
CA THR A 458 17.34 -19.25 -30.97
C THR A 458 16.15 -19.53 -31.88
N ALA A 459 15.11 -18.69 -31.83
CA ALA A 459 13.92 -18.81 -32.65
C ALA A 459 14.20 -18.63 -34.16
N ALA A 460 15.19 -17.79 -34.52
CA ALA A 460 15.61 -17.60 -35.90
C ALA A 460 16.15 -18.89 -36.56
N GLY A 461 16.69 -19.82 -35.77
CA GLY A 461 17.03 -21.18 -36.21
C GLY A 461 18.13 -21.29 -37.27
N THR A 462 18.91 -20.23 -37.53
CA THR A 462 20.03 -20.24 -38.48
C THR A 462 21.36 -20.55 -37.78
N PRO A 463 22.37 -21.12 -38.49
CA PRO A 463 23.70 -21.33 -37.92
C PRO A 463 24.36 -20.04 -37.42
N ASP A 464 24.19 -18.94 -38.17
CA ASP A 464 24.74 -17.64 -37.82
C ASP A 464 24.07 -17.05 -36.56
N ALA A 465 22.75 -17.24 -36.40
CA ALA A 465 22.03 -16.83 -35.20
C ALA A 465 22.41 -17.69 -33.97
N ALA A 466 22.61 -19.00 -34.15
CA ALA A 466 23.11 -19.87 -33.08
C ALA A 466 24.52 -19.48 -32.62
N ALA A 467 25.42 -19.20 -33.56
CA ALA A 467 26.77 -18.72 -33.24
C ALA A 467 26.76 -17.33 -32.57
N ALA A 468 25.85 -16.43 -32.98
CA ALA A 468 25.68 -15.14 -32.33
C ALA A 468 25.13 -15.26 -30.91
N ARG A 469 24.15 -16.15 -30.67
CA ARG A 469 23.65 -16.48 -29.34
C ARG A 469 24.78 -16.98 -28.44
N ASP A 470 25.58 -17.94 -28.91
CA ASP A 470 26.68 -18.51 -28.12
C ASP A 470 27.74 -17.45 -27.78
N ARG A 471 28.05 -16.54 -28.73
CA ARG A 471 28.91 -15.37 -28.46
C ARG A 471 28.33 -14.46 -27.39
N LEU A 472 27.03 -14.15 -27.48
CA LEU A 472 26.33 -13.28 -26.54
C LEU A 472 26.30 -13.89 -25.12
N LEU A 473 25.98 -15.17 -24.99
CA LEU A 473 25.96 -15.88 -23.69
C LEU A 473 27.36 -16.06 -23.08
N ALA A 474 28.42 -15.99 -23.88
CA ALA A 474 29.80 -16.07 -23.42
C ALA A 474 30.40 -14.72 -22.98
N LEU A 475 29.69 -13.60 -23.20
CA LEU A 475 30.17 -12.29 -22.79
C LEU A 475 30.27 -12.21 -21.25
N PRO A 476 31.38 -11.67 -20.69
CA PRO A 476 31.48 -11.45 -19.26
C PRO A 476 30.41 -10.42 -18.83
N GLY A 477 29.76 -10.65 -17.70
CA GLY A 477 28.86 -9.65 -17.11
C GLY A 477 29.63 -8.45 -16.55
N GLY A 478 28.91 -7.35 -16.30
CA GLY A 478 29.46 -6.12 -15.71
C GLY A 478 29.57 -4.96 -16.70
N GLU A 479 30.37 -3.97 -16.34
CA GLU A 479 30.58 -2.75 -17.14
C GLU A 479 31.12 -3.07 -18.54
N GLY A 480 30.56 -2.41 -19.56
CA GLY A 480 30.92 -2.61 -20.97
C GLY A 480 30.21 -3.81 -21.62
N HIS A 481 29.42 -4.58 -20.87
CA HIS A 481 28.63 -5.67 -21.44
C HIS A 481 27.64 -5.14 -22.48
N ALA A 482 26.98 -4.00 -22.22
CA ALA A 482 26.01 -3.43 -23.15
C ALA A 482 26.64 -3.09 -24.52
N ALA A 483 27.81 -2.44 -24.51
CA ALA A 483 28.56 -2.13 -25.72
C ALA A 483 29.02 -3.42 -26.45
N ALA A 484 29.54 -4.39 -25.71
CA ALA A 484 29.95 -5.68 -26.28
C ALA A 484 28.77 -6.46 -26.91
N THR A 485 27.58 -6.41 -26.29
CA THR A 485 26.37 -6.99 -26.87
C THR A 485 26.02 -6.28 -28.18
N LEU A 486 26.01 -4.94 -28.21
CA LEU A 486 25.74 -4.17 -29.42
C LEU A 486 26.72 -4.48 -30.56
N ASP A 487 28.00 -4.72 -30.26
CA ASP A 487 29.00 -5.15 -31.25
C ASP A 487 28.66 -6.50 -31.88
N VAL A 488 28.14 -7.45 -31.10
CA VAL A 488 27.62 -8.73 -31.65
C VAL A 488 26.42 -8.48 -32.56
N LEU A 489 25.52 -7.56 -32.18
CA LEU A 489 24.33 -7.21 -32.97
C LEU A 489 24.64 -6.42 -34.25
N ALA A 490 25.81 -5.77 -34.32
CA ALA A 490 26.25 -5.00 -35.48
C ALA A 490 26.59 -5.90 -36.69
N ASP A 491 26.81 -7.19 -36.47
CA ASP A 491 26.94 -8.18 -37.54
C ASP A 491 25.67 -8.18 -38.41
N ARG A 492 25.85 -7.97 -39.73
CA ARG A 492 24.75 -7.81 -40.67
C ARG A 492 23.77 -8.97 -40.63
N GLN A 493 24.26 -10.21 -40.54
CA GLN A 493 23.41 -11.40 -40.58
C GLN A 493 22.58 -11.52 -39.29
N VAL A 494 23.17 -11.15 -38.15
CA VAL A 494 22.51 -11.12 -36.84
C VAL A 494 21.45 -10.03 -36.81
N SER A 495 21.79 -8.83 -37.30
CA SER A 495 20.88 -7.70 -37.40
C SER A 495 19.68 -7.97 -38.31
N GLU A 496 19.89 -8.64 -39.45
CA GLU A 496 18.81 -9.07 -40.35
C GLU A 496 17.90 -10.12 -39.70
N ALA A 497 18.48 -11.11 -38.98
CA ALA A 497 17.70 -12.11 -38.25
C ALA A 497 16.84 -11.50 -37.14
N LEU A 498 17.39 -10.56 -36.35
CA LEU A 498 16.66 -9.90 -35.28
C LEU A 498 15.57 -8.94 -35.81
N ARG A 499 15.81 -8.23 -36.91
CA ARG A 499 14.77 -7.39 -37.56
C ARG A 499 13.61 -8.23 -38.12
N ALA A 500 13.86 -9.47 -38.49
CA ALA A 500 12.83 -10.40 -38.94
C ALA A 500 12.06 -11.05 -37.78
N SER A 501 12.49 -10.84 -36.53
CA SER A 501 11.77 -11.33 -35.35
C SER A 501 10.40 -10.64 -35.22
N GLU A 502 9.38 -11.42 -34.90
CA GLU A 502 8.05 -10.89 -34.52
C GLU A 502 7.97 -10.53 -33.03
N ASP A 503 9.03 -10.81 -32.26
CA ASP A 503 9.09 -10.44 -30.84
C ASP A 503 9.36 -8.94 -30.69
N THR A 504 8.31 -8.20 -30.30
CA THR A 504 8.36 -6.76 -30.09
C THR A 504 9.34 -6.33 -28.99
N ARG A 505 9.76 -7.26 -28.11
CA ARG A 505 10.76 -6.99 -27.07
C ARG A 505 12.17 -6.79 -27.62
N VAL A 506 12.47 -7.23 -28.85
CA VAL A 506 13.80 -7.06 -29.47
C VAL A 506 14.19 -5.59 -29.62
N GLU A 507 13.24 -4.73 -30.00
CA GLU A 507 13.48 -3.29 -30.10
C GLU A 507 13.72 -2.68 -28.72
N SER A 508 12.90 -3.07 -27.72
CA SER A 508 13.05 -2.63 -26.33
C SER A 508 14.40 -3.06 -25.72
N ALA A 509 14.84 -4.29 -25.99
CA ALA A 509 16.15 -4.79 -25.59
C ALA A 509 17.28 -3.97 -26.23
N THR A 510 17.17 -3.66 -27.51
CA THR A 510 18.17 -2.86 -28.24
C THR A 510 18.23 -1.42 -27.72
N GLU A 511 17.08 -0.81 -27.40
CA GLU A 511 16.98 0.51 -26.78
C GLU A 511 17.71 0.56 -25.44
N THR A 512 17.44 -0.40 -24.55
CA THR A 512 18.14 -0.52 -23.25
C THR A 512 19.64 -0.67 -23.38
N LEU A 513 20.11 -1.49 -24.32
CA LEU A 513 21.55 -1.66 -24.56
C LEU A 513 22.20 -0.35 -25.04
N ARG A 514 21.56 0.39 -25.96
CA ARG A 514 22.08 1.68 -26.45
C ARG A 514 22.14 2.72 -25.34
N ALA A 515 21.07 2.84 -24.57
CA ALA A 515 21.00 3.72 -23.42
C ALA A 515 22.09 3.42 -22.38
N THR A 516 22.26 2.13 -22.05
CA THR A 516 23.29 1.69 -21.10
C THR A 516 24.70 1.93 -21.62
N ALA A 517 24.98 1.63 -22.89
CA ALA A 517 26.28 1.91 -23.49
C ALA A 517 26.59 3.42 -23.51
N ALA A 518 25.61 4.28 -23.82
CA ALA A 518 25.77 5.73 -23.77
C ALA A 518 26.03 6.23 -22.33
N TRP A 519 25.34 5.64 -21.34
CA TRP A 519 25.57 5.92 -19.93
C TRP A 519 26.97 5.54 -19.47
N GLU A 520 27.42 4.30 -19.74
CA GLU A 520 28.78 3.82 -19.43
C GLU A 520 29.84 4.70 -20.11
N GLN A 521 29.63 5.06 -21.38
CA GLN A 521 30.53 5.97 -22.10
C GLN A 521 30.61 7.34 -21.42
N ALA A 522 29.47 7.92 -21.03
CA ALA A 522 29.44 9.19 -20.33
C ALA A 522 30.16 9.12 -18.97
N ARG A 523 29.96 8.04 -18.20
CA ARG A 523 30.69 7.80 -16.95
C ARG A 523 32.20 7.74 -17.16
N ALA A 524 32.65 7.04 -18.21
CA ALA A 524 34.07 6.92 -18.54
C ALA A 524 34.72 8.26 -18.93
N VAL A 525 33.99 9.11 -19.67
CA VAL A 525 34.46 10.42 -20.14
C VAL A 525 34.35 11.50 -19.05
N ALA A 526 33.41 11.36 -18.11
CA ALA A 526 33.17 12.29 -17.02
C ALA A 526 33.09 11.57 -15.65
N PRO A 527 34.20 10.98 -15.15
CA PRO A 527 34.21 10.26 -13.88
C PRO A 527 33.74 11.14 -12.71
N GLY A 528 32.88 10.59 -11.86
CA GLY A 528 32.30 11.29 -10.71
C GLY A 528 31.24 12.35 -11.06
N ARG A 529 30.92 12.56 -12.35
CA ARG A 529 29.93 13.55 -12.81
C ARG A 529 28.69 12.93 -13.46
N VAL A 530 28.67 11.61 -13.65
CA VAL A 530 27.51 10.85 -14.16
C VAL A 530 27.17 9.81 -13.10
N LEU A 531 26.04 10.00 -12.42
CA LEU A 531 25.67 9.28 -11.21
C LEU A 531 24.22 8.81 -11.27
N MET A 532 23.92 7.71 -10.60
CA MET A 532 22.55 7.30 -10.27
C MET A 532 22.09 8.01 -9.00
N GLY A 533 20.78 8.24 -8.86
CA GLY A 533 20.19 8.87 -7.66
C GLY A 533 20.54 8.15 -6.37
N ASP A 534 20.64 6.82 -6.42
CA ASP A 534 21.01 6.00 -5.26
C ASP A 534 22.47 6.26 -4.80
N GLU A 535 23.40 6.57 -5.72
CA GLU A 535 24.81 6.85 -5.37
C GLU A 535 24.94 8.15 -4.56
N VAL A 536 24.17 9.19 -4.93
CA VAL A 536 24.13 10.45 -4.19
C VAL A 536 23.36 10.28 -2.87
N GLY A 537 22.27 9.50 -2.88
CA GLY A 537 21.52 9.12 -1.68
C GLY A 537 22.29 8.24 -0.69
N ASP A 538 23.27 7.47 -1.14
CA ASP A 538 24.18 6.70 -0.27
C ASP A 538 25.36 7.55 0.26
N GLY A 539 25.51 8.79 -0.23
CA GLY A 539 26.60 9.69 0.12
C GLY A 539 27.91 9.44 -0.65
N ASP A 540 27.87 8.59 -1.68
CA ASP A 540 29.03 8.19 -2.50
C ASP A 540 29.27 9.18 -3.65
N TYR A 541 29.41 10.48 -3.35
CA TYR A 541 29.65 11.52 -4.37
C TYR A 541 30.43 12.74 -3.84
N ASP A 542 31.01 13.52 -4.76
CA ASP A 542 31.64 14.82 -4.46
C ASP A 542 30.71 15.98 -4.90
N PRO A 543 30.13 16.76 -3.98
CA PRO A 543 29.22 17.86 -4.32
C PRO A 543 29.91 19.04 -5.02
N PHE A 544 31.24 19.13 -4.99
CA PHE A 544 32.01 20.23 -5.59
C PHE A 544 32.54 19.92 -6.99
N VAL A 545 32.29 18.71 -7.50
CA VAL A 545 32.72 18.29 -8.85
C VAL A 545 32.04 19.07 -9.98
N ALA A 546 30.88 19.67 -9.69
CA ALA A 546 30.05 20.40 -10.65
C ALA A 546 29.36 21.60 -10.00
N LYS A 547 29.15 22.65 -10.81
CA LYS A 547 28.30 23.79 -10.43
C LYS A 547 26.90 23.63 -10.98
N ASP A 548 26.78 23.24 -12.24
CA ASP A 548 25.50 23.00 -12.89
C ASP A 548 25.18 21.50 -12.89
N TRP A 549 24.11 21.09 -12.21
CA TRP A 549 23.66 19.71 -12.11
C TRP A 549 22.36 19.49 -12.88
N VAL A 550 22.35 18.56 -13.83
CA VAL A 550 21.13 18.10 -14.49
C VAL A 550 20.63 16.86 -13.76
N ILE A 551 19.42 16.93 -13.19
CA ILE A 551 18.75 15.78 -12.61
C ILE A 551 17.68 15.31 -13.58
N ALA A 552 17.85 14.10 -14.11
CA ALA A 552 16.90 13.41 -14.95
C ALA A 552 15.80 12.80 -14.08
N GLY A 553 14.72 13.53 -13.91
CA GLY A 553 13.56 13.19 -13.10
C GLY A 553 13.05 14.38 -12.29
N VAL A 554 11.79 14.30 -11.86
CA VAL A 554 11.16 15.25 -10.93
C VAL A 554 10.42 14.51 -9.79
N GLY A 555 10.76 13.24 -9.57
CA GLY A 555 10.17 12.40 -8.53
C GLY A 555 10.81 12.64 -7.15
N GLY A 556 10.38 11.87 -6.14
CA GLY A 556 10.91 11.99 -4.78
C GLY A 556 12.44 11.87 -4.69
N ALA A 557 13.03 10.90 -5.41
CA ALA A 557 14.49 10.75 -5.47
C ALA A 557 15.18 11.97 -6.11
N ALA A 558 14.57 12.60 -7.12
CA ALA A 558 15.14 13.80 -7.75
C ALA A 558 15.15 14.99 -6.77
N ILE A 559 14.06 15.16 -6.02
CA ILE A 559 13.91 16.24 -5.03
C ILE A 559 14.87 16.04 -3.86
N ALA A 560 14.98 14.81 -3.33
CA ALA A 560 15.93 14.50 -2.27
C ALA A 560 17.37 14.78 -2.71
N ASN A 561 17.76 14.33 -3.90
CA ASN A 561 19.08 14.60 -4.43
C ASN A 561 19.34 16.08 -4.76
N ALA A 562 18.31 16.81 -5.19
CA ALA A 562 18.40 18.26 -5.35
C ALA A 562 18.70 18.95 -4.02
N GLU A 563 18.02 18.57 -2.93
CA GLU A 563 18.30 19.06 -1.58
C GLU A 563 19.73 18.74 -1.15
N ILE A 564 20.15 17.47 -1.26
CA ILE A 564 21.51 17.01 -0.92
C ILE A 564 22.59 17.85 -1.62
N ILE A 565 22.44 18.06 -2.93
CA ILE A 565 23.39 18.84 -3.72
C ILE A 565 23.39 20.33 -3.30
N LEU A 566 22.22 20.93 -3.14
CA LEU A 566 22.08 22.36 -2.85
C LEU A 566 22.56 22.72 -1.44
N GLN A 567 22.35 21.83 -0.46
CA GLN A 567 22.87 21.95 0.91
C GLN A 567 24.39 21.77 0.97
N ALA A 568 24.92 20.78 0.26
CA ALA A 568 26.34 20.45 0.34
C ALA A 568 27.23 21.47 -0.40
N ASN A 569 26.75 22.09 -1.48
CA ASN A 569 27.50 23.06 -2.26
C ASN A 569 26.68 24.35 -2.48
N PRO A 570 26.98 25.45 -1.76
CA PRO A 570 26.28 26.73 -1.89
C PRO A 570 26.33 27.40 -3.27
N ASP A 571 27.28 27.00 -4.13
CA ASP A 571 27.42 27.52 -5.50
C ASP A 571 26.68 26.66 -6.54
N ALA A 572 26.13 25.50 -6.14
CA ALA A 572 25.47 24.58 -7.07
C ALA A 572 24.13 25.12 -7.57
N ARG A 573 23.80 24.81 -8.81
CA ARG A 573 22.48 25.02 -9.45
C ARG A 573 21.97 23.68 -9.94
N VAL A 574 20.69 23.42 -9.73
CA VAL A 574 20.04 22.15 -10.06
C VAL A 574 18.95 22.38 -11.10
N PHE A 575 19.02 21.64 -12.20
CA PHE A 575 18.03 21.59 -13.26
C PHE A 575 17.34 20.22 -13.21
N MET A 576 16.15 20.15 -12.62
CA MET A 576 15.34 18.93 -12.66
C MET A 576 14.57 18.89 -13.97
N VAL A 577 14.68 17.80 -14.73
CA VAL A 577 14.05 17.64 -16.04
C VAL A 577 13.21 16.37 -16.03
N GLY A 578 11.94 16.43 -16.41
CA GLY A 578 11.13 15.22 -16.46
C GLY A 578 9.67 15.50 -16.73
N LYS A 579 8.82 14.50 -16.46
CA LYS A 579 7.36 14.64 -16.50
C LYS A 579 6.89 15.63 -15.42
N ASP A 580 5.59 15.75 -15.21
CA ASP A 580 5.09 16.54 -14.08
C ASP A 580 5.37 15.82 -12.75
N ALA A 581 5.73 16.59 -11.73
CA ALA A 581 5.90 16.07 -10.38
C ALA A 581 4.58 15.45 -9.89
N PRO A 582 4.58 14.21 -9.35
CA PRO A 582 3.40 13.61 -8.77
C PRO A 582 2.72 14.52 -7.75
N PHE A 583 1.37 14.53 -7.73
CA PHE A 583 0.56 15.37 -6.84
C PHE A 583 0.97 15.30 -5.36
N VAL A 584 1.37 14.12 -4.88
CA VAL A 584 1.86 13.91 -3.50
C VAL A 584 3.06 14.79 -3.15
N LEU A 585 3.96 15.05 -4.10
CA LEU A 585 5.18 15.81 -3.83
C LEU A 585 4.88 17.29 -3.58
N HIS A 586 3.81 17.82 -4.20
CA HIS A 586 3.34 19.17 -3.89
C HIS A 586 2.74 19.29 -2.49
N ASN A 587 2.48 18.17 -1.82
CA ASN A 587 1.94 18.10 -0.47
C ASN A 587 3.01 17.77 0.56
N ASP A 588 4.17 17.26 0.18
CA ASP A 588 5.21 16.94 1.14
C ASP A 588 5.94 18.20 1.65
N ALA A 589 6.52 18.08 2.85
CA ALA A 589 7.17 19.19 3.52
C ALA A 589 8.51 19.56 2.87
N GLN A 590 9.27 18.57 2.38
CA GLN A 590 10.58 18.76 1.74
C GLN A 590 10.49 19.62 0.49
N TYR A 591 9.67 19.25 -0.50
CA TYR A 591 9.59 19.95 -1.76
C TYR A 591 8.99 21.34 -1.61
N THR A 592 8.07 21.50 -0.67
CA THR A 592 7.53 22.82 -0.34
C THR A 592 8.59 23.73 0.26
N ALA A 593 9.43 23.22 1.17
CA ALA A 593 10.55 23.99 1.73
C ALA A 593 11.62 24.30 0.67
N LEU A 594 12.03 23.29 -0.10
CA LEU A 594 13.07 23.42 -1.13
C LEU A 594 12.71 24.47 -2.19
N ARG A 595 11.44 24.50 -2.63
CA ARG A 595 10.98 25.53 -3.58
C ARG A 595 10.99 26.92 -2.96
N ARG A 596 10.52 27.09 -1.72
CA ARG A 596 10.55 28.40 -1.04
C ARG A 596 11.98 28.93 -0.90
N GLU A 597 12.96 28.04 -0.73
CA GLU A 597 14.36 28.42 -0.56
C GLU A 597 15.05 28.71 -1.90
N HIS A 598 14.86 27.86 -2.91
CA HIS A 598 15.69 27.87 -4.11
C HIS A 598 14.95 28.09 -5.44
N ASP A 599 13.62 27.99 -5.48
CA ASP A 599 12.85 28.21 -6.70
C ASP A 599 12.40 29.68 -6.79
N ALA A 600 12.83 30.36 -7.85
CA ALA A 600 12.54 31.78 -8.06
C ALA A 600 11.03 32.07 -8.19
N GLU A 601 10.22 31.13 -8.69
CA GLU A 601 8.77 31.29 -8.78
C GLU A 601 8.10 31.35 -7.40
N TYR A 602 8.75 30.77 -6.38
CA TYR A 602 8.31 30.74 -5.00
C TYR A 602 9.04 31.76 -4.11
N GLY A 603 9.85 32.63 -4.70
CA GLY A 603 10.60 33.67 -3.99
C GLY A 603 12.00 33.24 -3.51
N GLY A 604 12.48 32.08 -3.93
CA GLY A 604 13.81 31.56 -3.62
C GLY A 604 14.93 32.20 -4.45
N ASP A 605 16.15 31.72 -4.24
CA ASP A 605 17.38 32.27 -4.85
C ASP A 605 17.59 31.91 -6.34
N GLY A 606 16.74 31.06 -6.92
CA GLY A 606 16.79 30.64 -8.32
C GLY A 606 17.81 29.53 -8.62
N ARG A 607 18.38 28.89 -7.60
CA ARG A 607 19.31 27.75 -7.76
C ARG A 607 18.59 26.45 -8.13
N LEU A 608 17.28 26.35 -7.91
CA LEU A 608 16.46 25.24 -8.37
C LEU A 608 15.60 25.67 -9.57
N VAL A 609 15.68 24.90 -10.66
CA VAL A 609 14.84 25.09 -11.85
C VAL A 609 14.24 23.75 -12.26
N THR A 610 12.92 23.70 -12.48
CA THR A 610 12.21 22.47 -12.86
C THR A 610 11.61 22.59 -14.26
N PHE A 611 12.00 21.68 -15.16
CA PHE A 611 11.47 21.55 -16.52
C PHE A 611 10.50 20.37 -16.61
N ASN A 612 9.21 20.67 -16.43
CA ASN A 612 8.12 19.70 -16.45
C ASN A 612 7.68 19.30 -17.88
N GLY A 613 6.87 18.24 -17.98
CA GLY A 613 6.29 17.77 -19.24
C GLY A 613 7.26 17.16 -20.26
N ARG A 614 8.47 16.76 -19.84
CA ARG A 614 9.54 16.21 -20.70
C ARG A 614 9.71 14.70 -20.51
N TYR A 615 9.83 13.99 -21.62
CA TYR A 615 10.20 12.56 -21.65
C TYR A 615 11.67 12.45 -21.99
N LEU A 616 12.48 11.97 -21.05
CA LEU A 616 13.93 11.83 -21.21
C LEU A 616 14.29 10.54 -21.95
N GLY A 617 15.17 10.66 -22.94
CA GLY A 617 15.86 9.55 -23.57
C GLY A 617 17.23 9.29 -22.93
N ALA A 618 18.18 8.82 -23.74
CA ALA A 618 19.55 8.58 -23.30
C ALA A 618 20.28 9.88 -22.91
N ILE A 619 21.35 9.76 -22.13
CA ILE A 619 22.21 10.89 -21.80
C ILE A 619 22.96 11.41 -23.04
N GLY A 620 23.02 12.72 -23.20
CA GLY A 620 23.80 13.41 -24.23
C GLY A 620 25.14 13.93 -23.70
N MET A 621 26.11 14.12 -24.59
CA MET A 621 27.39 14.76 -24.27
C MET A 621 27.71 15.83 -25.31
N VAL A 622 28.06 17.03 -24.84
CA VAL A 622 28.46 18.16 -25.67
C VAL A 622 29.85 18.62 -25.25
N THR A 623 30.71 18.94 -26.23
CA THR A 623 31.99 19.58 -25.93
C THR A 623 31.80 21.10 -25.91
N ALA A 624 31.94 21.70 -24.75
CA ALA A 624 31.85 23.14 -24.59
C ALA A 624 33.02 23.86 -25.31
N PRO A 625 32.90 25.16 -25.62
CA PRO A 625 33.97 25.92 -26.29
C PRO A 625 35.30 25.95 -25.53
N ASP A 626 35.28 25.71 -24.22
CA ASP A 626 36.46 25.59 -23.36
C ASP A 626 37.11 24.19 -23.38
N GLY A 627 36.57 23.28 -24.19
CA GLY A 627 37.04 21.89 -24.35
C GLY A 627 36.53 20.92 -23.28
N ARG A 628 35.73 21.37 -22.30
CA ARG A 628 35.16 20.48 -21.28
C ARG A 628 33.92 19.75 -21.81
N VAL A 629 33.73 18.52 -21.35
CA VAL A 629 32.50 17.74 -21.63
C VAL A 629 31.40 18.20 -20.68
N ARG A 630 30.31 18.70 -21.25
CA ARG A 630 29.01 18.95 -20.60
C ARG A 630 28.06 17.80 -20.89
N LEU A 631 27.13 17.58 -19.97
CA LEU A 631 26.15 16.52 -20.02
C LEU A 631 24.78 17.12 -20.31
N GLU A 632 24.04 16.50 -21.21
CA GLU A 632 22.84 17.08 -21.81
C GLU A 632 21.63 16.17 -21.63
N ALA A 633 20.48 16.77 -21.36
CA ALA A 633 19.19 16.10 -21.35
C ALA A 633 18.64 15.99 -22.79
N LEU A 634 18.47 14.74 -23.26
CA LEU A 634 17.89 14.44 -24.56
C LEU A 634 16.45 13.91 -24.42
N ASP A 635 15.66 14.08 -25.47
CA ASP A 635 14.35 13.43 -25.61
C ASP A 635 14.47 11.96 -26.06
N SER A 636 13.35 11.26 -26.16
CA SER A 636 13.31 9.86 -26.60
C SER A 636 13.77 9.63 -28.05
N ALA A 637 13.84 10.68 -28.87
CA ALA A 637 14.37 10.61 -30.24
C ALA A 637 15.88 10.91 -30.29
N GLY A 638 16.49 11.30 -29.17
CA GLY A 638 17.89 11.71 -29.07
C GLY A 638 18.13 13.19 -29.40
N GLU A 639 17.06 13.99 -29.50
CA GLU A 639 17.15 15.43 -29.73
C GLU A 639 17.34 16.19 -28.41
N SER A 640 18.13 17.27 -28.47
CA SER A 640 18.45 18.08 -27.30
C SER A 640 17.25 18.89 -26.78
N PHE A 641 17.08 18.93 -25.45
CA PHE A 641 16.19 19.90 -24.80
C PHE A 641 16.83 21.28 -24.59
N GLY A 642 18.11 21.45 -24.91
CA GLY A 642 18.90 22.66 -24.63
C GLY A 642 19.22 22.85 -23.15
N ILE A 643 19.21 21.76 -22.36
CA ILE A 643 19.47 21.77 -20.92
C ILE A 643 20.76 20.98 -20.66
N GLU A 644 21.81 21.69 -20.25
CA GLU A 644 23.16 21.15 -20.10
C GLU A 644 23.76 21.47 -18.73
N GLY A 645 24.49 20.52 -18.14
CA GLY A 645 25.20 20.69 -16.88
C GLY A 645 26.64 20.19 -16.91
N ASP A 646 27.38 20.50 -15.85
CA ASP A 646 28.70 19.91 -15.58
C ASP A 646 28.56 18.45 -15.09
N ALA A 647 27.47 18.14 -14.37
CA ALA A 647 27.13 16.80 -13.88
C ALA A 647 25.68 16.41 -14.24
N TYR A 648 25.42 15.10 -14.26
CA TYR A 648 24.15 14.48 -14.61
C TYR A 648 23.80 13.37 -13.61
N LEU A 649 22.58 13.42 -13.09
CA LEU A 649 22.05 12.47 -12.12
C LEU A 649 20.79 11.79 -12.67
N ALA A 650 20.73 10.46 -12.64
CA ALA A 650 19.54 9.71 -13.06
C ALA A 650 18.60 9.42 -11.87
N CYS A 651 17.37 9.95 -11.94
CA CYS A 651 16.30 9.80 -10.94
C CYS A 651 14.94 9.53 -11.63
N LEU A 652 14.92 8.59 -12.56
CA LEU A 652 13.79 8.36 -13.49
C LEU A 652 12.73 7.40 -12.97
N GLY A 653 12.86 7.00 -11.70
CA GLY A 653 12.05 5.97 -11.08
C GLY A 653 12.64 4.60 -11.30
N ARG A 654 11.96 3.61 -10.72
CA ARG A 654 12.51 2.29 -10.44
C ARG A 654 11.70 1.23 -11.18
N VAL A 655 12.34 0.11 -11.51
CA VAL A 655 11.64 -1.02 -12.15
C VAL A 655 11.16 -2.04 -11.12
N SER A 656 9.94 -2.49 -11.39
CA SER A 656 9.24 -3.59 -10.75
C SER A 656 9.95 -4.93 -11.02
N ARG A 657 10.96 -5.26 -10.21
CA ARG A 657 11.71 -6.52 -10.26
C ARG A 657 11.78 -7.20 -8.89
N LEU A 658 12.21 -8.45 -8.88
CA LEU A 658 12.49 -9.18 -7.64
C LEU A 658 13.60 -8.49 -6.82
N PRO A 659 13.54 -8.56 -5.47
CA PRO A 659 14.63 -8.09 -4.63
C PRO A 659 15.97 -8.75 -5.02
N HIS A 660 17.06 -7.97 -5.05
CA HIS A 660 18.40 -8.45 -5.44
C HIS A 660 18.88 -9.69 -4.64
N ALA A 661 18.43 -9.83 -3.40
CA ALA A 661 18.71 -11.01 -2.58
C ALA A 661 18.22 -12.33 -3.23
N LEU A 662 17.37 -12.27 -4.25
CA LEU A 662 16.80 -13.42 -4.96
C LEU A 662 17.39 -13.67 -6.34
N ASP A 663 18.28 -12.81 -6.85
CA ASP A 663 18.80 -12.91 -8.22
C ASP A 663 19.43 -14.29 -8.51
N SER A 664 20.26 -14.78 -7.58
CA SER A 664 20.91 -16.10 -7.65
C SER A 664 19.91 -17.27 -7.58
N MET A 665 18.87 -17.14 -6.75
CA MET A 665 17.82 -18.14 -6.60
C MET A 665 16.92 -18.23 -7.83
N GLU A 666 16.47 -17.08 -8.36
CA GLU A 666 15.68 -17.01 -9.59
C GLU A 666 16.46 -17.60 -10.77
N ALA A 667 17.72 -17.20 -10.94
CA ALA A 667 18.57 -17.70 -12.01
C ALA A 667 18.66 -19.24 -11.97
N SER A 668 18.92 -19.82 -10.79
CA SER A 668 19.01 -21.26 -10.61
C SER A 668 17.71 -21.98 -10.96
N VAL A 669 16.56 -21.44 -10.56
CA VAL A 669 15.24 -22.04 -10.81
C VAL A 669 14.91 -21.99 -12.30
N ARG A 670 15.12 -20.84 -12.94
CA ARG A 670 14.90 -20.66 -14.39
C ARG A 670 15.80 -21.58 -15.22
N SER A 671 17.09 -21.67 -14.89
CA SER A 671 18.03 -22.57 -15.58
C SER A 671 17.66 -24.04 -15.43
N ALA A 672 16.95 -24.41 -14.36
CA ALA A 672 16.41 -25.75 -14.14
C ALA A 672 15.06 -26.01 -14.83
N GLY A 673 14.53 -25.04 -15.60
CA GLY A 673 13.21 -25.11 -16.23
C GLY A 673 12.04 -24.93 -15.25
N GLY A 674 12.31 -24.34 -14.09
CA GLY A 674 11.33 -24.08 -13.04
C GLY A 674 10.54 -22.77 -13.22
N GLU A 675 9.59 -22.56 -12.33
CA GLU A 675 8.69 -21.40 -12.32
C GLU A 675 8.80 -20.62 -11.00
N VAL A 676 8.49 -19.32 -11.09
CA VAL A 676 8.34 -18.43 -9.93
C VAL A 676 6.90 -17.94 -9.92
N ARG A 677 6.17 -18.18 -8.83
CA ARG A 677 4.79 -17.72 -8.63
C ARG A 677 4.74 -16.72 -7.48
N GLY A 678 3.74 -15.83 -7.50
CA GLY A 678 3.58 -14.82 -6.46
C GLY A 678 2.12 -14.65 -6.04
N GLU A 679 1.90 -14.45 -4.74
CA GLU A 679 0.60 -14.07 -4.18
C GLU A 679 0.73 -12.88 -3.23
N LEU A 680 -0.28 -11.99 -3.22
CA LEU A 680 -0.36 -10.91 -2.24
C LEU A 680 -0.83 -11.47 -0.88
N VAL A 681 -0.23 -10.98 0.21
CA VAL A 681 -0.52 -11.42 1.57
C VAL A 681 -1.25 -10.31 2.33
N PHE A 682 -2.32 -10.68 3.02
CA PHE A 682 -3.16 -9.77 3.81
C PHE A 682 -3.43 -10.35 5.21
N ASP A 683 -3.62 -9.48 6.20
CA ASP A 683 -4.12 -9.92 7.52
C ASP A 683 -5.66 -10.11 7.52
N GLY A 684 -6.20 -10.51 8.68
CA GLY A 684 -7.64 -10.71 8.88
C GLY A 684 -8.48 -9.43 8.73
N ASP A 685 -7.85 -8.25 8.85
CA ASP A 685 -8.46 -6.94 8.64
C ASP A 685 -8.25 -6.42 7.22
N ARG A 686 -7.80 -7.28 6.29
CA ARG A 686 -7.47 -6.96 4.89
C ARG A 686 -6.38 -5.89 4.75
N GLN A 687 -5.50 -5.74 5.73
CA GLN A 687 -4.31 -4.91 5.58
C GLN A 687 -3.28 -5.64 4.74
N TYR A 688 -2.73 -4.96 3.73
CA TYR A 688 -1.67 -5.52 2.90
C TYR A 688 -0.38 -5.67 3.69
N LEU A 689 0.15 -6.90 3.75
CA LEU A 689 1.35 -7.26 4.50
C LEU A 689 2.59 -7.43 3.62
N GLY A 690 2.40 -7.58 2.32
CA GLY A 690 3.46 -7.83 1.35
C GLY A 690 3.06 -8.91 0.36
N TYR A 691 4.03 -9.59 -0.24
CA TYR A 691 3.76 -10.72 -1.14
C TYR A 691 4.65 -11.92 -0.81
N ARG A 692 4.14 -13.11 -1.12
CA ARG A 692 4.86 -14.38 -1.01
C ARG A 692 5.25 -14.85 -2.39
N LEU A 693 6.49 -15.28 -2.54
CA LEU A 693 7.02 -15.91 -3.74
C LEU A 693 7.20 -17.40 -3.51
N GLU A 694 6.86 -18.19 -4.51
CA GLU A 694 7.11 -19.62 -4.56
C GLU A 694 8.04 -19.93 -5.73
N PHE A 695 9.15 -20.59 -5.43
CA PHE A 695 10.15 -21.03 -6.39
C PHE A 695 10.07 -22.54 -6.54
N GLU A 696 9.65 -23.01 -7.71
CA GLU A 696 9.43 -24.43 -7.98
C GLU A 696 10.40 -24.92 -9.07
N ALA A 697 11.27 -25.89 -8.74
CA ALA A 697 12.15 -26.54 -9.71
C ALA A 697 12.39 -28.00 -9.33
N GLN A 698 12.34 -28.90 -10.31
CA GLN A 698 12.66 -30.33 -10.15
C GLN A 698 11.92 -31.02 -8.98
N GLY A 699 10.65 -30.64 -8.74
CA GLY A 699 9.82 -31.19 -7.65
C GLY A 699 10.17 -30.68 -6.25
N ARG A 700 11.02 -29.66 -6.13
CA ARG A 700 11.29 -28.93 -4.89
C ARG A 700 10.64 -27.55 -4.93
N GLN A 701 10.17 -27.12 -3.76
CA GLN A 701 9.53 -25.82 -3.57
C GLN A 701 10.23 -25.07 -2.43
N HIS A 702 10.51 -23.79 -2.67
CA HIS A 702 10.98 -22.84 -1.66
C HIS A 702 10.07 -21.63 -1.65
N THR A 703 9.82 -21.06 -0.47
CA THR A 703 8.97 -19.87 -0.31
C THR A 703 9.76 -18.73 0.30
N VAL A 704 9.45 -17.50 -0.12
CA VAL A 704 10.08 -16.27 0.37
C VAL A 704 8.99 -15.22 0.58
N ASP A 705 8.96 -14.57 1.74
CA ASP A 705 8.05 -13.47 2.01
C ASP A 705 8.77 -12.13 1.76
N VAL A 706 8.12 -11.18 1.09
CA VAL A 706 8.64 -9.83 0.84
C VAL A 706 7.69 -8.81 1.46
N THR A 707 8.21 -7.90 2.28
CA THR A 707 7.43 -6.87 2.99
C THR A 707 8.06 -5.47 2.86
N GLY A 708 7.42 -4.48 3.51
CA GLY A 708 7.85 -3.10 3.55
C GLY A 708 7.90 -2.43 2.18
N ALA A 709 8.76 -1.43 2.01
CA ALA A 709 8.86 -0.66 0.78
C ALA A 709 9.15 -1.53 -0.47
N ALA A 710 9.94 -2.60 -0.32
CA ALA A 710 10.22 -3.56 -1.39
C ALA A 710 8.93 -4.19 -1.94
N SER A 711 7.96 -4.46 -1.06
CA SER A 711 6.71 -5.12 -1.41
C SER A 711 5.71 -4.21 -2.16
N ARG A 712 6.00 -2.91 -2.28
CA ARG A 712 5.18 -1.95 -3.03
C ARG A 712 5.52 -1.90 -4.52
N MET A 713 6.64 -2.49 -4.92
CA MET A 713 7.05 -2.61 -6.32
C MET A 713 6.98 -4.07 -6.76
N LEU A 714 5.78 -4.51 -7.18
CA LEU A 714 5.56 -5.89 -7.60
C LEU A 714 6.35 -6.24 -8.86
N PRO A 715 7.07 -7.38 -8.93
CA PRO A 715 7.78 -7.81 -10.14
C PRO A 715 6.87 -8.06 -11.35
N GLY A 716 7.16 -7.42 -12.49
CA GLY A 716 6.36 -7.51 -13.73
C GLY A 716 6.31 -8.88 -14.39
N ASN A 717 7.32 -9.71 -14.11
CA ASN A 717 7.43 -11.08 -14.60
C ASN A 717 6.69 -12.11 -13.71
N VAL A 718 6.20 -11.69 -12.53
CA VAL A 718 5.50 -12.56 -11.57
C VAL A 718 4.03 -12.14 -11.42
N PHE A 719 3.76 -10.83 -11.37
CA PHE A 719 2.41 -10.30 -11.15
C PHE A 719 1.85 -9.66 -12.42
N SER A 720 0.55 -9.87 -12.67
CA SER A 720 -0.14 -9.25 -13.80
C SER A 720 -0.35 -7.74 -13.56
N ARG A 721 -0.56 -6.99 -14.65
CA ARG A 721 -0.89 -5.55 -14.57
C ARG A 721 -2.15 -5.27 -13.75
N ASP A 722 -3.11 -6.19 -13.74
CA ASP A 722 -4.34 -6.06 -12.96
C ASP A 722 -4.05 -6.12 -11.45
N VAL A 723 -3.18 -7.06 -11.02
CA VAL A 723 -2.76 -7.16 -9.62
C VAL A 723 -1.99 -5.91 -9.19
N MET A 724 -1.13 -5.38 -10.06
CA MET A 724 -0.42 -4.11 -9.81
C MET A 724 -1.37 -2.93 -9.69
N ALA A 725 -2.38 -2.84 -10.55
CA ALA A 725 -3.40 -1.79 -10.48
C ALA A 725 -4.23 -1.89 -9.19
N GLN A 726 -4.57 -3.11 -8.75
CA GLN A 726 -5.25 -3.33 -7.48
C GLN A 726 -4.39 -2.87 -6.29
N LEU A 727 -3.10 -3.20 -6.28
CA LEU A 727 -2.19 -2.71 -5.24
C LEU A 727 -2.08 -1.18 -5.26
N ALA A 728 -2.03 -0.54 -6.43
CA ALA A 728 -1.98 0.92 -6.53
C ALA A 728 -3.21 1.61 -5.91
N VAL A 729 -4.41 1.01 -6.03
CA VAL A 729 -5.63 1.51 -5.37
C VAL A 729 -5.51 1.37 -3.85
N LEU A 730 -5.02 0.22 -3.35
CA LEU A 730 -4.79 0.01 -1.92
C LEU A 730 -3.75 1.00 -1.37
N ASP A 731 -2.67 1.24 -2.11
CA ASP A 731 -1.62 2.18 -1.77
C ASP A 731 -2.15 3.61 -1.61
N GLY A 732 -3.04 4.05 -2.50
CA GLY A 732 -3.72 5.35 -2.39
C GLY A 732 -4.61 5.49 -1.15
N LYS A 733 -5.12 4.38 -0.60
CA LYS A 733 -5.85 4.35 0.67
C LYS A 733 -4.90 4.27 1.88
N VAL A 734 -3.77 3.55 1.78
CA VAL A 734 -2.78 3.41 2.85
C VAL A 734 -2.04 4.72 3.10
N ALA A 735 -1.64 5.41 2.04
CA ALA A 735 -0.96 6.70 2.09
C ALA A 735 -1.60 7.66 1.08
N PRO A 736 -2.71 8.32 1.46
CA PRO A 736 -3.35 9.33 0.64
C PRO A 736 -2.38 10.41 0.16
N PRO A 737 -2.35 10.77 -1.13
CA PRO A 737 -1.36 11.71 -1.65
C PRO A 737 -1.54 13.13 -1.08
N GLU A 738 -2.74 13.50 -0.62
CA GLU A 738 -3.00 14.75 0.11
C GLU A 738 -2.20 14.87 1.41
N SER A 739 -1.89 13.73 2.04
CA SER A 739 -1.15 13.68 3.30
C SER A 739 0.34 13.96 3.16
N GLY A 740 0.87 14.03 1.92
CA GLY A 740 2.32 14.10 1.67
C GLY A 740 3.06 12.78 1.93
N ASN A 741 2.34 11.68 2.21
CA ASN A 741 2.91 10.35 2.39
C ASN A 741 2.81 9.52 1.10
N VAL A 742 3.72 8.56 0.97
CA VAL A 742 3.70 7.51 -0.06
C VAL A 742 3.65 6.13 0.62
N SER A 743 3.06 5.13 -0.06
CA SER A 743 2.85 3.78 0.48
C SER A 743 4.16 3.03 0.77
N SER A 744 5.22 3.38 0.05
CA SER A 744 6.58 2.89 0.28
C SER A 744 7.33 3.67 1.37
N GLY A 745 6.77 4.77 1.89
CA GLY A 745 7.43 5.67 2.84
C GLY A 745 7.60 5.07 4.23
N PHE A 746 8.33 5.79 5.10
CA PHE A 746 8.73 5.31 6.43
C PHE A 746 7.54 4.86 7.29
N MET A 747 6.55 5.73 7.51
CA MET A 747 5.37 5.42 8.33
C MET A 747 4.57 4.23 7.80
N ALA A 748 4.25 4.21 6.50
CA ALA A 748 3.47 3.12 5.90
C ALA A 748 4.21 1.78 5.97
N THR A 749 5.53 1.79 5.78
CA THR A 749 6.40 0.61 5.93
C THR A 749 6.43 0.11 7.38
N ALA A 750 6.51 1.01 8.36
CA ALA A 750 6.51 0.64 9.77
C ALA A 750 5.17 0.05 10.22
N LEU A 751 4.05 0.66 9.81
CA LEU A 751 2.71 0.10 10.04
C LEU A 751 2.60 -1.31 9.45
N GLN A 752 2.99 -1.48 8.18
CA GLN A 752 2.97 -2.79 7.51
C GLN A 752 3.81 -3.84 8.26
N GLY A 753 5.02 -3.49 8.72
CA GLY A 753 5.85 -4.38 9.53
C GLY A 753 5.16 -4.80 10.84
N SER A 754 4.57 -3.84 11.55
CA SER A 754 3.81 -4.10 12.79
C SER A 754 2.60 -5.01 12.56
N HIS A 755 1.86 -4.79 11.46
CA HIS A 755 0.75 -5.67 11.06
C HIS A 755 1.22 -7.09 10.75
N LEU A 756 2.33 -7.24 10.02
CA LEU A 756 2.90 -8.54 9.69
C LEU A 756 3.30 -9.32 10.95
N ALA A 757 3.93 -8.64 11.92
CA ALA A 757 4.30 -9.28 13.19
C ALA A 757 3.08 -9.80 13.95
N ARG A 758 2.00 -9.00 14.04
CA ARG A 758 0.74 -9.43 14.65
C ARG A 758 0.11 -10.61 13.92
N HIS A 759 0.12 -10.57 12.59
CA HIS A 759 -0.41 -11.65 11.75
C HIS A 759 0.34 -12.97 12.01
N ARG A 760 1.68 -12.96 11.95
CA ARG A 760 2.51 -14.15 12.23
C ARG A 760 2.35 -14.66 13.66
N ALA A 761 2.22 -13.76 14.63
CA ALA A 761 1.97 -14.13 16.03
C ALA A 761 0.59 -14.81 16.22
N ALA A 762 -0.40 -14.45 15.40
CA ALA A 762 -1.71 -15.10 15.41
C ALA A 762 -1.66 -16.50 14.75
N GLU A 763 -0.96 -16.64 13.62
CA GLU A 763 -0.80 -17.94 12.92
C GLU A 763 -0.11 -18.99 13.81
N ARG A 764 1.01 -18.64 14.47
CA ARG A 764 1.74 -19.57 15.36
C ARG A 764 0.89 -20.17 16.49
N ARG A 765 -0.17 -19.46 16.93
CA ARG A 765 -1.07 -19.95 17.98
C ARG A 765 -2.14 -20.88 17.45
N GLN A 766 -2.53 -20.73 16.19
CA GLN A 766 -3.51 -21.58 15.54
C GLN A 766 -2.90 -22.95 15.19
N ASP A 767 -1.60 -23.00 14.88
CA ASP A 767 -0.89 -24.22 14.51
C ASP A 767 -0.40 -25.09 15.70
N GLY A 768 -0.74 -24.77 16.95
CA GLY A 768 -0.32 -25.53 18.14
C GLY A 768 -1.40 -26.44 18.74
N PRO A 769 -1.14 -27.75 18.91
CA PRO A 769 -1.35 -28.38 20.23
C PRO A 769 -0.22 -29.35 20.67
N ALA A 770 0.09 -29.33 21.97
CA ALA A 770 0.88 -30.27 22.78
C ALA A 770 2.34 -30.61 22.33
N THR A 771 3.31 -30.14 23.13
CA THR A 771 4.74 -30.52 23.18
C THR A 771 5.60 -30.22 21.94
N ALA A 772 6.20 -29.03 21.90
CA ALA A 772 7.47 -28.84 21.22
C ALA A 772 8.63 -29.14 22.20
N PRO A 773 9.68 -29.87 21.81
CA PRO A 773 10.89 -29.96 22.61
C PRO A 773 11.58 -28.59 22.62
N ALA A 774 12.08 -28.21 23.79
CA ALA A 774 12.79 -26.95 24.02
C ALA A 774 13.92 -26.75 22.98
N VAL A 775 13.72 -25.79 22.07
CA VAL A 775 14.85 -25.08 21.46
C VAL A 775 15.47 -24.28 22.59
N THR A 776 16.76 -24.50 22.82
CA THR A 776 17.55 -23.90 23.89
C THR A 776 17.45 -22.38 23.83
N SER A 777 16.69 -21.82 24.76
CA SER A 777 16.63 -20.39 25.05
C SER A 777 18.04 -19.85 25.30
N PHE A 778 18.40 -18.80 24.55
CA PHE A 778 19.43 -17.87 24.95
C PHE A 778 18.93 -17.10 26.18
N ASP A 779 19.18 -17.60 27.39
CA ASP A 779 19.34 -16.75 28.57
C ASP A 779 19.81 -17.52 29.80
N GLY A 780 20.83 -16.95 30.45
CA GLY A 780 21.29 -17.38 31.77
C GLY A 780 20.65 -16.54 32.88
N ARG A 781 19.58 -17.05 33.54
CA ARG A 781 19.22 -16.74 34.94
C ARG A 781 18.15 -17.71 35.52
N PRO A 782 18.09 -17.93 36.86
CA PRO A 782 17.44 -19.10 37.49
C PRO A 782 15.95 -18.88 37.86
N PRO A 783 15.18 -19.95 38.14
CA PRO A 783 13.71 -19.95 38.04
C PRO A 783 12.99 -19.60 39.36
N ARG A 784 11.76 -19.09 39.25
CA ARG A 784 10.78 -19.09 40.35
C ARG A 784 9.41 -19.67 39.93
N GLN A 785 9.18 -20.86 40.47
CA GLN A 785 7.96 -21.45 41.03
C GLN A 785 6.65 -21.55 40.23
N GLN A 786 6.45 -22.81 39.82
CA GLN A 786 5.24 -23.62 39.61
C GLN A 786 3.96 -23.22 40.38
N GLY A 787 2.84 -23.31 39.66
CA GLY A 787 1.50 -23.56 40.21
C GLY A 787 0.70 -24.43 39.22
N LEU A 788 0.20 -25.56 39.71
CA LEU A 788 -0.43 -26.67 38.99
C LEU A 788 -1.92 -26.43 38.67
N SER A 789 -2.40 -26.95 37.52
CA SER A 789 -3.71 -27.62 37.45
C SER A 789 -3.90 -28.38 36.13
N GLU A 790 -4.21 -29.68 36.27
CA GLU A 790 -4.51 -30.70 35.26
C GLU A 790 -5.99 -30.65 34.79
N GLY A 791 -6.29 -31.08 33.56
CA GLY A 791 -7.63 -31.54 33.15
C GLY A 791 -7.93 -31.50 31.63
N PRO A 792 -8.69 -32.46 31.05
CA PRO A 792 -8.39 -33.05 29.74
C PRO A 792 -9.27 -32.61 28.55
N SER A 793 -8.72 -32.88 27.35
CA SER A 793 -9.25 -32.66 26.00
C SER A 793 -10.47 -33.53 25.62
N ALA A 794 -11.27 -33.03 24.67
CA ALA A 794 -12.15 -33.84 23.82
C ALA A 794 -12.19 -33.26 22.38
N ASP A 795 -12.07 -34.17 21.41
CA ASP A 795 -11.91 -33.98 19.98
C ASP A 795 -13.09 -33.34 19.22
N GLY A 796 -12.82 -32.76 18.06
CA GLY A 796 -13.82 -32.41 17.04
C GLY A 796 -13.21 -31.88 15.74
N ASP A 797 -13.11 -32.75 14.73
CA ASP A 797 -12.70 -32.49 13.34
C ASP A 797 -13.45 -31.31 12.67
N ALA A 798 -12.73 -30.47 11.92
CA ALA A 798 -13.31 -29.61 10.88
C ALA A 798 -12.33 -29.41 9.71
N ALA A 799 -12.81 -29.74 8.50
CA ALA A 799 -12.14 -29.63 7.21
C ALA A 799 -11.92 -28.17 6.75
N PRO A 800 -10.95 -27.89 5.84
CA PRO A 800 -10.53 -26.54 5.51
C PRO A 800 -11.52 -25.80 4.59
N ALA A 801 -11.79 -24.53 4.90
CA ALA A 801 -12.62 -23.63 4.12
C ALA A 801 -11.84 -23.03 2.94
N THR A 802 -12.43 -23.14 1.75
CA THR A 802 -11.92 -22.67 0.46
C THR A 802 -11.96 -21.13 0.36
N ARG A 803 -10.83 -20.51 0.00
CA ARG A 803 -10.70 -19.07 -0.30
C ARG A 803 -11.53 -18.69 -1.55
N LEU A 804 -12.30 -17.60 -1.48
CA LEU A 804 -13.03 -17.00 -2.62
C LEU A 804 -12.36 -15.68 -3.01
N ALA A 805 -11.87 -15.59 -4.24
CA ALA A 805 -11.28 -14.38 -4.84
C ALA A 805 -12.37 -13.33 -5.16
N GLY A 806 -12.17 -12.08 -4.75
CA GLY A 806 -13.05 -10.95 -5.07
C GLY A 806 -12.61 -10.24 -6.35
N THR A 807 -13.50 -10.17 -7.35
CA THR A 807 -13.26 -9.53 -8.66
C THR A 807 -13.54 -8.02 -8.63
N SER A 808 -12.56 -7.20 -9.05
CA SER A 808 -12.68 -5.75 -9.28
C SER A 808 -13.50 -5.41 -10.54
N ALA A 809 -14.14 -4.25 -10.57
CA ALA A 809 -14.95 -3.81 -11.71
C ALA A 809 -14.13 -3.63 -13.01
N PRO A 810 -14.65 -4.07 -14.18
CA PRO A 810 -13.90 -4.06 -15.43
C PRO A 810 -13.82 -2.66 -16.09
N PRO A 811 -12.71 -2.32 -16.77
CA PRO A 811 -12.45 -0.97 -17.30
C PRO A 811 -13.35 -0.61 -18.49
N ALA A 812 -13.55 0.70 -18.73
CA ALA A 812 -14.30 1.20 -19.90
C ALA A 812 -13.77 0.66 -21.25
N TYR A 813 -14.62 0.68 -22.29
CA TYR A 813 -14.17 0.37 -23.64
C TYR A 813 -13.37 1.54 -24.21
N THR A 814 -12.17 1.26 -24.72
CA THR A 814 -11.33 2.29 -25.36
C THR A 814 -11.71 2.54 -26.81
N THR A 815 -12.43 1.60 -27.44
CA THR A 815 -12.90 1.72 -28.83
C THR A 815 -14.31 1.11 -29.01
N PRO A 816 -15.14 1.61 -29.95
CA PRO A 816 -16.43 0.99 -30.29
C PRO A 816 -16.30 -0.47 -30.72
N LYS A 817 -15.19 -0.84 -31.37
CA LYS A 817 -14.93 -2.22 -31.84
C LYS A 817 -14.81 -3.22 -30.68
N GLU A 818 -14.23 -2.82 -29.56
CA GLU A 818 -14.16 -3.67 -28.36
C GLU A 818 -15.55 -3.90 -27.73
N ALA A 819 -16.42 -2.89 -27.74
CA ALA A 819 -17.79 -3.03 -27.25
C ALA A 819 -18.59 -4.01 -28.11
N VAL A 820 -18.45 -3.93 -29.44
CA VAL A 820 -19.06 -4.90 -30.39
C VAL A 820 -18.54 -6.31 -30.11
N HIS A 821 -17.23 -6.49 -29.93
CA HIS A 821 -16.65 -7.80 -29.69
C HIS A 821 -17.15 -8.43 -28.38
N ALA A 822 -17.27 -7.64 -27.32
CA ALA A 822 -17.82 -8.13 -26.06
C ALA A 822 -19.32 -8.48 -26.16
N ALA A 823 -20.09 -7.74 -26.96
CA ALA A 823 -21.48 -8.08 -27.25
C ALA A 823 -21.58 -9.42 -28.03
N GLU A 824 -20.65 -9.68 -28.95
CA GLU A 824 -20.52 -10.98 -29.63
C GLU A 824 -20.13 -12.11 -28.66
N ASP A 825 -19.28 -11.84 -27.67
CA ASP A 825 -18.89 -12.81 -26.64
C ASP A 825 -20.07 -13.22 -25.74
N VAL A 826 -20.97 -12.28 -25.42
CA VAL A 826 -22.23 -12.57 -24.72
C VAL A 826 -23.11 -13.51 -25.57
N THR A 827 -23.25 -13.22 -26.87
CA THR A 827 -23.94 -14.11 -27.84
C THR A 827 -23.30 -15.49 -27.90
N ARG A 828 -21.97 -15.58 -27.97
CA ARG A 828 -21.25 -16.85 -28.03
C ARG A 828 -21.47 -17.66 -26.76
N SER A 829 -21.45 -17.02 -25.59
CA SER A 829 -21.70 -17.66 -24.30
C SER A 829 -23.13 -18.17 -24.17
N PHE A 830 -24.11 -17.41 -24.66
CA PHE A 830 -25.50 -17.87 -24.72
C PHE A 830 -25.67 -19.07 -25.65
N GLN A 831 -25.05 -19.06 -26.84
CA GLN A 831 -25.09 -20.18 -27.77
C GLN A 831 -24.41 -21.44 -27.21
N ALA A 832 -23.29 -21.27 -26.49
CA ALA A 832 -22.63 -22.35 -25.79
C ALA A 832 -23.54 -22.97 -24.73
N TRP A 833 -24.22 -22.15 -23.92
CA TRP A 833 -25.16 -22.62 -22.92
C TRP A 833 -26.40 -23.30 -23.54
N ILE A 834 -27.09 -22.65 -24.49
CA ILE A 834 -28.32 -23.20 -25.08
C ILE A 834 -28.06 -24.52 -25.85
N GLY A 835 -26.81 -24.74 -26.29
CA GLY A 835 -26.33 -25.97 -26.91
C GLY A 835 -26.03 -27.13 -25.93
N THR A 836 -26.09 -26.90 -24.62
CA THR A 836 -25.97 -27.96 -23.60
C THR A 836 -27.24 -28.78 -23.44
N ASP A 837 -27.19 -29.91 -22.72
CA ASP A 837 -28.39 -30.71 -22.42
C ASP A 837 -29.35 -29.94 -21.53
N MET A 838 -28.86 -29.28 -20.47
CA MET A 838 -29.65 -28.36 -19.66
C MET A 838 -30.24 -27.21 -20.49
N GLY A 839 -29.45 -26.56 -21.34
CA GLY A 839 -29.89 -25.46 -22.20
C GLY A 839 -31.03 -25.88 -23.12
N ARG A 840 -30.90 -27.01 -23.81
CA ARG A 840 -31.98 -27.60 -24.64
C ARG A 840 -33.21 -27.97 -23.83
N GLN A 841 -33.03 -28.55 -22.65
CA GLN A 841 -34.15 -28.93 -21.77
C GLN A 841 -34.91 -27.70 -21.24
N LEU A 842 -34.19 -26.62 -20.96
CA LEU A 842 -34.75 -25.41 -20.36
C LEU A 842 -35.21 -24.37 -21.41
N ALA A 843 -34.79 -24.49 -22.67
CA ALA A 843 -35.13 -23.55 -23.74
C ALA A 843 -36.64 -23.25 -23.84
N ASP A 844 -37.49 -24.26 -23.59
CA ASP A 844 -38.95 -24.16 -23.63
C ASP A 844 -39.61 -24.28 -22.23
N SER A 845 -38.82 -24.19 -21.16
CA SER A 845 -39.34 -24.29 -19.79
C SER A 845 -40.13 -23.04 -19.38
N ASP A 846 -41.32 -23.24 -18.81
CA ASP A 846 -42.17 -22.19 -18.21
C ASP A 846 -41.70 -21.74 -16.82
N HIS A 847 -40.57 -22.26 -16.34
CA HIS A 847 -40.03 -21.87 -15.04
C HIS A 847 -39.77 -20.34 -15.00
N PRO A 848 -40.29 -19.59 -14.00
CA PRO A 848 -40.28 -18.13 -14.01
C PRO A 848 -38.90 -17.50 -14.25
N ARG A 849 -37.83 -18.10 -13.71
CA ARG A 849 -36.45 -17.62 -13.90
C ARG A 849 -35.92 -17.82 -15.33
N ILE A 850 -36.36 -18.88 -16.00
CA ILE A 850 -35.97 -19.16 -17.39
C ILE A 850 -36.79 -18.30 -18.35
N SER A 851 -38.07 -18.08 -18.07
CA SER A 851 -38.89 -17.09 -18.79
C SER A 851 -38.30 -15.68 -18.65
N ALA A 852 -37.91 -15.26 -17.45
CA ALA A 852 -37.28 -13.96 -17.21
C ALA A 852 -35.93 -13.80 -17.92
N LEU A 853 -35.09 -14.85 -17.94
CA LEU A 853 -33.84 -14.84 -18.72
C LEU A 853 -34.11 -14.73 -20.22
N ARG A 854 -35.13 -15.44 -20.74
CA ARG A 854 -35.53 -15.37 -22.15
C ARG A 854 -36.06 -13.99 -22.54
N GLU A 855 -36.86 -13.37 -21.68
CA GLU A 855 -37.36 -12.00 -21.88
C GLU A 855 -36.21 -10.99 -21.88
N ALA A 856 -35.29 -11.07 -20.92
CA ALA A 856 -34.10 -10.21 -20.87
C ALA A 856 -33.23 -10.37 -22.12
N TRP A 857 -33.04 -11.61 -22.59
CA TRP A 857 -32.31 -11.91 -23.82
C TRP A 857 -32.94 -11.27 -25.07
N GLN A 858 -34.27 -11.30 -25.18
CA GLN A 858 -35.00 -10.71 -26.31
C GLN A 858 -34.96 -9.17 -26.34
N GLN A 859 -34.63 -8.54 -25.21
CA GLN A 859 -34.52 -7.09 -25.07
C GLN A 859 -33.11 -6.54 -25.35
N LEU A 860 -32.13 -7.40 -25.69
CA LEU A 860 -30.78 -6.94 -26.00
C LEU A 860 -30.73 -6.08 -27.28
N PRO A 861 -30.02 -4.94 -27.26
CA PRO A 861 -29.82 -4.10 -28.44
C PRO A 861 -28.91 -4.80 -29.48
N PRO A 862 -28.90 -4.36 -30.76
CA PRO A 862 -27.96 -4.86 -31.75
C PRO A 862 -26.50 -4.52 -31.38
N HIS A 863 -25.56 -5.39 -31.79
CA HIS A 863 -24.15 -5.35 -31.35
C HIS A 863 -23.39 -4.07 -31.73
N ASP A 864 -23.85 -3.34 -32.74
CA ASP A 864 -23.26 -2.07 -33.19
C ASP A 864 -23.66 -0.86 -32.33
N LEU A 865 -24.55 -1.06 -31.34
CA LEU A 865 -24.94 -0.08 -30.32
C LEU A 865 -25.25 1.32 -30.91
N PRO A 866 -26.21 1.44 -31.85
CA PRO A 866 -26.45 2.68 -32.61
C PRO A 866 -26.91 3.86 -31.75
N GLU A 867 -27.39 3.60 -30.54
CA GLU A 867 -27.82 4.62 -29.55
C GLU A 867 -26.71 4.98 -28.54
N GLY A 868 -25.49 4.46 -28.75
CA GLY A 868 -24.33 4.63 -27.87
C GLY A 868 -24.26 3.58 -26.74
N PRO A 869 -23.13 3.54 -26.00
CA PRO A 869 -22.87 2.49 -25.00
C PRO A 869 -23.75 2.58 -23.73
N GLY A 870 -24.22 3.78 -23.39
CA GLY A 870 -24.99 4.05 -22.17
C GLY A 870 -26.33 3.32 -22.08
N PRO A 871 -27.24 3.51 -23.05
CA PRO A 871 -28.54 2.84 -23.06
C PRO A 871 -28.45 1.31 -23.09
N ALA A 872 -27.33 0.74 -23.55
CA ALA A 872 -27.13 -0.69 -23.66
C ALA A 872 -26.66 -1.36 -22.36
N ALA A 873 -26.10 -0.61 -21.40
CA ALA A 873 -25.59 -1.20 -20.16
C ALA A 873 -26.69 -1.90 -19.34
N GLY A 874 -27.88 -1.31 -19.25
CA GLY A 874 -29.03 -1.85 -18.52
C GLY A 874 -29.51 -3.21 -19.08
N PRO A 875 -29.83 -3.32 -20.38
CA PRO A 875 -30.21 -4.59 -21.00
C PRO A 875 -29.22 -5.74 -20.79
N TYR A 876 -27.91 -5.51 -20.92
CA TYR A 876 -26.90 -6.54 -20.65
C TYR A 876 -26.80 -6.89 -19.16
N GLY A 877 -26.99 -5.91 -18.26
CA GLY A 877 -27.05 -6.14 -16.82
C GLY A 877 -28.24 -7.01 -16.42
N ALA A 878 -29.39 -6.80 -17.05
CA ALA A 878 -30.57 -7.64 -16.84
C ALA A 878 -30.31 -9.11 -17.27
N VAL A 879 -29.61 -9.35 -18.38
CA VAL A 879 -29.23 -10.72 -18.77
C VAL A 879 -28.31 -11.36 -17.74
N ALA A 880 -27.33 -10.62 -17.20
CA ALA A 880 -26.43 -11.10 -16.16
C ALA A 880 -27.18 -11.53 -14.90
N GLU A 881 -28.02 -10.62 -14.36
CA GLU A 881 -28.82 -10.87 -13.16
C GLU A 881 -29.73 -12.09 -13.30
N ARG A 882 -30.43 -12.21 -14.45
CA ARG A 882 -31.36 -13.33 -14.69
C ARG A 882 -30.63 -14.64 -14.95
N ALA A 883 -29.44 -14.60 -15.55
CA ALA A 883 -28.60 -15.77 -15.73
C ALA A 883 -28.05 -16.28 -14.38
N ASP A 884 -27.55 -15.40 -13.50
CA ASP A 884 -27.10 -15.78 -12.16
C ASP A 884 -28.23 -16.35 -11.30
N ALA A 885 -29.43 -15.77 -11.37
CA ALA A 885 -30.61 -16.33 -10.70
C ALA A 885 -30.95 -17.75 -11.21
N ALA A 886 -30.74 -18.01 -12.50
CA ALA A 886 -30.91 -19.34 -13.10
C ALA A 886 -29.78 -20.31 -12.69
N VAL A 887 -28.53 -19.85 -12.56
CA VAL A 887 -27.39 -20.63 -12.01
C VAL A 887 -27.71 -21.08 -10.58
N ALA A 888 -28.09 -20.15 -9.70
CA ALA A 888 -28.40 -20.46 -8.30
C ALA A 888 -29.53 -21.51 -8.19
N ALA A 889 -30.54 -21.40 -9.06
CA ALA A 889 -31.63 -22.37 -9.13
C ALA A 889 -31.17 -23.75 -9.64
N ALA A 890 -30.29 -23.78 -10.64
CA ALA A 890 -29.74 -25.01 -11.21
C ALA A 890 -28.84 -25.75 -10.20
N VAL A 891 -27.99 -25.02 -9.47
CA VAL A 891 -27.15 -25.56 -8.38
C VAL A 891 -28.02 -26.12 -7.26
N ALA A 892 -29.03 -25.37 -6.80
CA ALA A 892 -29.93 -25.81 -5.75
C ALA A 892 -30.75 -27.05 -6.15
N ALA A 893 -31.07 -27.22 -7.43
CA ALA A 893 -31.76 -28.39 -7.93
C ALA A 893 -30.88 -29.66 -7.96
N GLY A 894 -29.55 -29.52 -7.99
CA GLY A 894 -28.58 -30.62 -7.93
C GLY A 894 -28.70 -31.69 -9.03
N ARG A 895 -29.50 -31.43 -10.08
CA ARG A 895 -29.88 -32.43 -11.11
C ARG A 895 -29.24 -32.20 -12.48
N PHE A 896 -28.50 -31.12 -12.65
CA PHE A 896 -27.84 -30.75 -13.92
C PHE A 896 -26.34 -31.03 -13.86
N ALA A 897 -25.74 -31.30 -15.01
CA ALA A 897 -24.31 -31.52 -15.09
C ALA A 897 -23.53 -30.24 -14.68
N PRO A 898 -22.40 -30.36 -13.96
CA PRO A 898 -21.59 -29.19 -13.58
C PRO A 898 -21.15 -28.34 -14.76
N GLU A 899 -20.85 -28.95 -15.91
CA GLU A 899 -20.44 -28.23 -17.12
C GLU A 899 -21.59 -27.41 -17.75
N ASP A 900 -22.84 -27.86 -17.60
CA ASP A 900 -24.01 -27.13 -18.07
C ASP A 900 -24.25 -25.88 -17.21
N VAL A 901 -24.11 -26.01 -15.90
CA VAL A 901 -24.22 -24.91 -14.93
C VAL A 901 -23.08 -23.93 -15.13
N LYS A 902 -21.87 -24.42 -15.40
CA LYS A 902 -20.70 -23.59 -15.73
C LYS A 902 -20.92 -22.79 -17.00
N ALA A 903 -21.49 -23.37 -18.06
CA ALA A 903 -21.80 -22.65 -19.29
C ALA A 903 -22.83 -21.51 -19.07
N LEU A 904 -23.84 -21.73 -18.22
CA LEU A 904 -24.80 -20.70 -17.83
C LEU A 904 -24.15 -19.59 -16.98
N HIS A 905 -23.21 -19.97 -16.09
CA HIS A 905 -22.46 -18.99 -15.31
C HIS A 905 -21.51 -18.16 -16.18
N SER A 906 -20.89 -18.75 -17.21
CA SER A 906 -20.09 -18.01 -18.19
C SER A 906 -20.91 -16.95 -18.94
N LEU A 907 -22.19 -17.25 -19.27
CA LEU A 907 -23.11 -16.25 -19.82
C LEU A 907 -23.34 -15.09 -18.84
N ALA A 908 -23.61 -15.40 -17.57
CA ALA A 908 -23.82 -14.38 -16.54
C ALA A 908 -22.59 -13.46 -16.38
N GLN A 909 -21.40 -14.06 -16.30
CA GLN A 909 -20.13 -13.34 -16.21
C GLN A 909 -19.85 -12.48 -17.44
N ALA A 910 -20.04 -13.02 -18.64
CA ALA A 910 -19.82 -12.26 -19.89
C ALA A 910 -20.78 -11.06 -19.98
N ALA A 911 -22.06 -11.25 -19.67
CA ALA A 911 -23.06 -10.19 -19.69
C ALA A 911 -22.81 -9.13 -18.60
N GLY A 912 -22.44 -9.55 -17.39
CA GLY A 912 -22.13 -8.65 -16.28
C GLY A 912 -20.88 -7.83 -16.53
N THR A 913 -19.84 -8.46 -17.08
CA THR A 913 -18.61 -7.77 -17.49
C THR A 913 -18.91 -6.74 -18.58
N HIS A 914 -19.64 -7.12 -19.62
CA HIS A 914 -19.98 -6.21 -20.71
C HIS A 914 -20.82 -5.01 -20.22
N SER A 915 -21.84 -5.26 -19.39
CA SER A 915 -22.67 -4.22 -18.78
C SER A 915 -21.88 -3.21 -17.95
N ALA A 916 -20.96 -3.70 -17.10
CA ALA A 916 -20.12 -2.85 -16.27
C ALA A 916 -19.15 -2.00 -17.10
N ARG A 917 -18.55 -2.58 -18.15
CA ARG A 917 -17.67 -1.84 -19.08
C ARG A 917 -18.45 -0.79 -19.90
N LEU A 918 -19.66 -1.11 -20.35
CA LEU A 918 -20.54 -0.15 -21.03
C LEU A 918 -20.88 1.03 -20.11
N SER A 919 -21.21 0.75 -18.86
CA SER A 919 -21.52 1.77 -17.83
C SER A 919 -20.33 2.72 -17.61
N ALA A 920 -19.12 2.17 -17.53
CA ALA A 920 -17.88 2.94 -17.39
C ALA A 920 -17.53 3.76 -18.65
N THR A 921 -17.98 3.33 -19.84
CA THR A 921 -17.76 4.05 -21.10
C THR A 921 -18.67 5.29 -21.23
N THR A 922 -19.76 5.36 -20.47
CA THR A 922 -20.75 6.45 -20.51
C THR A 922 -20.36 7.74 -19.80
N GLN A 923 -19.20 7.80 -19.13
CA GLN A 923 -18.71 9.04 -18.52
C GLN A 923 -17.67 9.74 -19.41
N PRO A 924 -18.10 10.71 -20.24
CA PRO A 924 -17.24 11.84 -20.55
C PRO A 924 -17.94 13.19 -20.33
N GLY A 925 -17.15 14.17 -19.88
CA GLY A 925 -17.57 15.53 -19.56
C GLY A 925 -18.39 16.22 -20.65
N THR A 926 -19.40 16.96 -20.20
CA THR A 926 -20.11 17.94 -21.02
C THR A 926 -19.97 19.31 -20.37
N ALA A 927 -19.05 20.12 -20.93
CA ALA A 927 -19.14 21.58 -20.87
C ALA A 927 -20.08 22.06 -22.02
N PRO A 928 -20.75 23.23 -21.90
CA PRO A 928 -21.86 23.60 -22.76
C PRO A 928 -21.44 24.31 -24.07
N GLY A 929 -22.12 23.95 -25.17
CA GLY A 929 -22.57 24.88 -26.23
C GLY A 929 -21.83 24.88 -27.58
N GLN A 930 -22.45 24.32 -28.62
CA GLN A 930 -23.07 25.03 -29.76
C GLN A 930 -23.29 24.11 -30.98
N GLY A 931 -24.48 24.19 -31.60
CA GLY A 931 -24.69 23.90 -33.02
C GLY A 931 -25.48 22.64 -33.39
N THR A 932 -26.82 22.69 -33.33
CA THR A 932 -27.71 21.77 -34.07
C THR A 932 -27.57 21.95 -35.59
N PRO A 933 -27.65 20.85 -36.36
CA PRO A 933 -28.63 20.77 -37.44
C PRO A 933 -29.52 19.51 -37.34
N ARG A 934 -30.84 19.71 -37.51
CA ARG A 934 -31.88 18.67 -37.62
C ARG A 934 -31.78 17.89 -38.95
N LEU A 935 -31.96 16.56 -38.89
CA LEU A 935 -32.49 15.70 -39.97
C LEU A 935 -33.31 14.51 -39.35
N PRO A 936 -34.19 13.81 -40.12
CA PRO A 936 -35.55 13.39 -39.74
C PRO A 936 -35.67 11.94 -39.17
N PRO A 937 -36.85 11.48 -38.69
CA PRO A 937 -36.95 10.29 -37.85
C PRO A 937 -36.85 8.99 -38.67
N ALA A 938 -35.94 8.10 -38.25
CA ALA A 938 -35.80 6.76 -38.79
C ALA A 938 -36.76 5.77 -38.09
N THR A 939 -37.26 4.85 -38.92
CA THR A 939 -38.26 3.80 -38.72
C THR A 939 -37.92 2.76 -37.65
N ALA A 940 -38.98 2.17 -37.06
CA ALA A 940 -38.93 1.12 -36.05
C ALA A 940 -38.16 -0.15 -36.51
N PRO A 941 -37.34 -0.78 -35.65
CA PRO A 941 -36.64 -2.02 -35.98
C PRO A 941 -37.55 -3.27 -35.82
N THR A 942 -37.39 -4.17 -36.78
CA THR A 942 -38.03 -5.48 -36.94
C THR A 942 -37.53 -6.51 -35.91
N PRO A 943 -38.37 -7.44 -35.42
CA PRO A 943 -37.96 -8.47 -34.46
C PRO A 943 -37.05 -9.55 -35.10
N ARG A 944 -36.00 -9.95 -34.37
CA ARG A 944 -35.16 -11.12 -34.71
C ARG A 944 -35.86 -12.41 -34.27
N VAL A 945 -36.30 -13.22 -35.24
CA VAL A 945 -36.72 -14.61 -35.03
C VAL A 945 -35.52 -15.54 -35.22
N ALA A 946 -35.29 -16.44 -34.27
CA ALA A 946 -34.70 -17.76 -34.50
C ALA A 946 -35.08 -18.73 -33.36
N THR A 947 -36.31 -19.23 -33.37
CA THR A 947 -36.67 -20.52 -32.77
C THR A 947 -36.24 -21.66 -33.71
N PRO A 948 -35.61 -22.74 -33.22
CA PRO A 948 -35.51 -23.98 -34.00
C PRO A 948 -36.87 -24.71 -34.03
N PRO A 949 -37.17 -25.49 -35.09
CA PRO A 949 -38.48 -26.13 -35.26
C PRO A 949 -38.64 -27.35 -34.32
N PRO A 950 -39.87 -27.65 -33.86
CA PRO A 950 -40.14 -28.80 -32.99
C PRO A 950 -39.96 -30.12 -33.74
N THR A 951 -39.23 -31.05 -33.13
CA THR A 951 -39.09 -32.43 -33.62
C THR A 951 -40.36 -33.22 -33.29
N ALA A 952 -40.97 -33.82 -34.31
CA ALA A 952 -42.20 -34.59 -34.22
C ALA A 952 -42.08 -35.86 -33.36
N PRO A 953 -43.17 -36.33 -32.71
CA PRO A 953 -43.13 -37.50 -31.83
C PRO A 953 -43.04 -38.80 -32.63
N ARG A 954 -42.09 -39.66 -32.27
CA ARG A 954 -42.02 -41.06 -32.74
C ARG A 954 -43.15 -41.88 -32.10
N ARG A 955 -44.02 -42.43 -32.95
CA ARG A 955 -44.90 -43.57 -32.62
C ARG A 955 -44.07 -44.85 -32.44
N PRO A 956 -44.51 -45.79 -31.59
CA PRO A 956 -43.91 -47.11 -31.45
C PRO A 956 -44.47 -48.09 -32.49
N GLY A 957 -43.65 -49.00 -33.00
CA GLY A 957 -44.14 -50.12 -33.82
C GLY A 957 -43.08 -50.89 -34.62
N LEU A 958 -42.62 -51.99 -34.03
CA LEU A 958 -42.44 -53.33 -34.61
C LEU A 958 -41.57 -53.54 -35.88
N SER A 959 -40.46 -54.25 -35.66
CA SER A 959 -40.08 -55.53 -36.30
C SER A 959 -40.25 -55.71 -37.82
N ALA A 960 -39.12 -55.78 -38.52
CA ALA A 960 -38.65 -56.95 -39.27
C ALA A 960 -37.17 -56.76 -39.65
#